data_AF-A0A2G4SKS9-F1
#
_entry.id   AF-A0A2G4SKS9-F1
#
_cell.length_a   1.000
_cell.length_b   1.000
_cell.length_c   1.000
_cell.angle_alpha   90.00
_cell.angle_beta   90.00
_cell.angle_gamma   90.00
#
_symmetry.space_group_name_H-M   'P 1'
#
loop_
_entity.id
_entity.type
_entity.pdbx_description
1 polymer ?
#
loop_
_entity_poly.entity_id
_entity_poly.type
_entity_poly.pdbx_seq_one_letter_code
_entity_poly.pdbx_strand_id
1 'polypeptide(L)'
;MSLERSEEDLLKDIEQGQGYGATHQTTSSSQISESITSRKRYRMQQRQCRPKMLVDCFHPSDKSLNKARLSPDLVLPALDPSAKEVIESKKSRHSFPRQSRVNLSTVRAKYRNQKRLARYYAQNQSLRENIKYFLEFNPYITRIKNILFAKKTIILFVHLDLLVDLLFCLAYLVEMKEENTLDLEPPWMYGYRSYNLWITCLVFAYWDLCSFIIRFFITMHPMSVIFSFRCLIELLTTIPFLISVYIPNGQFLYVPYFVRSWVLLLRIKSVMKIKVNLQITDRPSDPLSTKLIHLVSTLIVLLYNGTCAFQYTEATYGHESYTILDSLYVVMVTLSTVGYGDITPDNQWSRVVMMLLIVIALVVLPGLISDVCDTLQKRKEGEGHVSKGSTPFILIVGSFKFDQVVEILDGFLNKESVQFHLNVVFLDINKPTEQLKMMERNSIWGHRVQFLHGSVLDEKTLLRVNARYAAAIFTLSDQNAPNPSKEDERNTVRLWSLYCHTKVAKEIICVREFKQYLLAMNCRCRGASTLLTNLLHQRQPINNYDEGWQAQFDDGSCNEIYTGNAPVCVRGISFGQASLYLFEEAQVILFAVKTFLHSKNEYEILLNPSNSYIIKDKDVCVYIAEGPREIRDLEDLPPPRRFYIADNVPVIRKKPFEMNSANIGGWSPSQPVEYCSFASGKTHYFTIAKLPSNRHAILTGSRALIKRIGTRAPSAVYMSEETDTSVPLCYSLTEPLQLEDITLNSAQGMTGHILVCLHREAINMFKFIYNLRSPHIKPDSLQDIVLLCPNKPSQKVFQLINTFPRVYFIEGNCRQPEDLVKAGAKTAKQIVVMSEKECLDEYERNSDSPA
;
A
#
# COMPACT_ATOMS: atom_id res chain seq x y z
N MET A 1 9.51 42.45 18.09
CA MET A 1 10.14 43.07 19.27
C MET A 1 9.33 42.58 20.44
N SER A 2 9.73 41.53 21.14
CA SER A 2 10.77 41.44 22.18
C SER A 2 10.03 40.89 23.41
N LEU A 3 10.49 39.96 24.23
CA LEU A 3 11.72 39.21 24.40
C LEU A 3 11.39 38.15 25.49
N GLU A 4 12.00 36.98 25.35
CA GLU A 4 12.53 36.08 26.40
C GLU A 4 11.94 36.04 27.83
N ARG A 5 11.71 34.82 28.35
CA ARG A 5 12.49 34.21 29.46
C ARG A 5 11.95 32.81 29.85
N SER A 6 12.78 31.78 29.69
CA SER A 6 13.53 31.02 30.74
C SER A 6 12.63 30.11 31.58
N GLU A 7 12.61 28.79 31.33
CA GLU A 7 13.53 27.76 31.88
C GLU A 7 13.57 27.68 33.41
N GLU A 8 13.35 26.44 33.87
CA GLU A 8 13.61 25.85 35.19
C GLU A 8 12.73 26.29 36.37
N ASP A 9 11.93 25.34 36.88
CA ASP A 9 11.86 25.10 38.33
C ASP A 9 11.14 23.79 38.72
N LEU A 10 11.57 23.28 39.88
CA LEU A 10 10.88 22.38 40.83
C LEU A 10 11.21 20.87 40.83
N LEU A 11 12.44 20.62 41.29
CA LEU A 11 12.77 19.59 42.28
C LEU A 11 12.95 20.29 43.65
N LYS A 12 12.62 19.60 44.76
CA LYS A 12 12.70 19.96 46.20
C LYS A 12 11.38 20.49 46.80
N ASP A 13 10.96 20.17 48.02
CA ASP A 13 11.52 19.38 49.12
C ASP A 13 10.40 19.12 50.16
N ILE A 14 10.50 17.96 50.84
CA ILE A 14 10.48 17.78 52.31
C ILE A 14 9.25 18.21 53.15
N GLU A 15 8.63 17.17 53.72
CA GLU A 15 8.18 16.95 55.11
C GLU A 15 7.60 18.09 55.96
N GLN A 16 6.43 17.84 56.59
CA GLN A 16 6.26 17.94 58.06
C GLN A 16 4.91 17.38 58.55
N GLY A 17 4.95 16.72 59.71
CA GLY A 17 3.80 16.36 60.57
C GLY A 17 3.71 14.86 60.89
N GLN A 18 4.55 14.29 61.76
CA GLN A 18 4.33 14.10 63.22
C GLN A 18 2.89 13.66 63.59
N GLY A 19 2.62 12.58 64.33
CA GLY A 19 3.49 11.65 65.07
C GLY A 19 2.70 10.61 65.89
N TYR A 20 3.46 9.85 66.68
CA TYR A 20 3.13 8.92 67.80
C TYR A 20 2.81 7.44 67.52
N GLY A 21 3.62 6.56 68.12
CA GLY A 21 3.13 5.28 68.68
C GLY A 21 3.96 3.99 68.54
N ALA A 22 5.20 3.97 69.02
CA ALA A 22 5.95 2.85 69.64
C ALA A 22 5.81 1.35 69.19
N THR A 23 6.98 0.80 68.79
CA THR A 23 7.56 -0.53 69.13
C THR A 23 6.77 -1.84 68.91
N HIS A 24 7.19 -2.66 67.93
CA HIS A 24 7.84 -3.97 68.13
C HIS A 24 8.00 -4.78 66.81
N GLN A 25 9.17 -5.43 66.70
CA GLN A 25 9.46 -6.72 66.07
C GLN A 25 9.12 -6.98 64.58
N THR A 26 10.21 -7.17 63.84
CA THR A 26 10.38 -7.96 62.63
C THR A 26 9.68 -9.32 62.65
N THR A 27 8.82 -9.61 61.66
CA THR A 27 8.85 -10.79 60.74
C THR A 27 7.51 -10.98 60.03
N SER A 28 7.56 -11.55 58.81
CA SER A 28 6.46 -12.09 57.97
C SER A 28 5.81 -11.16 56.93
N SER A 29 6.33 -11.20 55.70
CA SER A 29 5.61 -10.86 54.47
C SER A 29 5.91 -11.88 53.37
N SER A 30 5.42 -13.11 53.56
CA SER A 30 5.51 -14.19 52.56
C SER A 30 4.19 -14.96 52.40
N GLN A 31 3.03 -14.29 52.49
CA GLN A 31 1.72 -14.97 52.31
C GLN A 31 0.72 -14.26 51.39
N ILE A 32 1.07 -13.14 50.75
CA ILE A 32 0.11 -12.39 49.89
C ILE A 32 0.29 -12.67 48.39
N SER A 33 1.39 -13.31 47.95
CA SER A 33 1.63 -13.64 46.53
C SER A 33 1.05 -14.99 46.07
N GLU A 34 0.66 -15.88 46.99
CA GLU A 34 0.13 -17.22 46.67
C GLU A 34 -1.39 -17.25 46.40
N SER A 35 -2.16 -16.26 46.88
CA SER A 35 -3.62 -16.21 46.68
C SER A 35 -4.02 -15.70 45.28
N ILE A 36 -3.15 -14.92 44.62
CA ILE A 36 -3.39 -14.38 43.27
C ILE A 36 -3.00 -15.41 42.19
N THR A 37 -1.98 -16.24 42.46
CA THR A 37 -1.53 -17.32 41.58
C THR A 37 -2.45 -18.54 41.61
N SER A 38 -3.09 -18.83 42.75
CA SER A 38 -4.12 -19.87 42.88
C SER A 38 -5.44 -19.49 42.17
N ARG A 39 -5.86 -18.22 42.22
CA ARG A 39 -7.04 -17.74 41.46
C ARG A 39 -6.83 -17.74 39.93
N LYS A 40 -5.59 -17.56 39.44
CA LYS A 40 -5.25 -17.71 38.01
C LYS A 40 -5.21 -19.18 37.56
N ARG A 41 -4.82 -20.13 38.43
CA ARG A 41 -4.86 -21.58 38.12
C ARG A 41 -6.28 -22.13 38.08
N TYR A 42 -7.18 -21.65 38.94
CA TYR A 42 -8.59 -22.08 38.91
C TYR A 42 -9.33 -21.64 37.62
N ARG A 43 -9.00 -20.45 37.08
CA ARG A 43 -9.51 -20.01 35.76
C ARG A 43 -8.89 -20.74 34.57
N MET A 44 -7.70 -21.34 34.72
CA MET A 44 -7.11 -22.19 33.67
C MET A 44 -7.65 -23.62 33.67
N GLN A 45 -8.10 -24.15 34.81
CA GLN A 45 -8.71 -25.48 34.89
C GLN A 45 -10.16 -25.53 34.36
N GLN A 46 -10.87 -24.40 34.29
CA GLN A 46 -12.18 -24.33 33.61
C GLN A 46 -12.10 -24.18 32.07
N ARG A 47 -10.90 -24.10 31.48
CA ARG A 47 -10.70 -24.08 30.01
C ARG A 47 -10.57 -25.46 29.36
N GLN A 48 -10.85 -26.54 30.10
CA GLN A 48 -11.04 -27.90 29.56
C GLN A 48 -12.53 -28.25 29.40
N CYS A 49 -13.31 -27.37 28.78
CA CYS A 49 -14.61 -27.72 28.19
C CYS A 49 -14.65 -27.14 26.78
N ARG A 50 -14.09 -27.87 25.81
CA ARG A 50 -14.39 -27.63 24.39
C ARG A 50 -15.86 -28.01 24.18
N PRO A 51 -16.73 -27.15 23.60
CA PRO A 51 -17.90 -27.68 22.93
C PRO A 51 -17.39 -28.56 21.79
N LYS A 52 -17.76 -29.83 21.79
CA LYS A 52 -17.60 -30.71 20.63
C LYS A 52 -18.25 -29.98 19.45
N MET A 53 -17.46 -29.61 18.44
CA MET A 53 -18.04 -29.27 17.14
C MET A 53 -18.80 -30.51 16.68
N LEU A 54 -20.10 -30.36 16.50
CA LEU A 54 -20.98 -31.33 15.86
C LEU A 54 -20.43 -31.61 14.45
N VAL A 55 -19.69 -32.71 14.33
CA VAL A 55 -19.53 -33.44 13.08
C VAL A 55 -20.42 -34.67 13.22
N ASP A 56 -21.73 -34.45 13.27
CA ASP A 56 -22.74 -35.50 13.16
C ASP A 56 -23.69 -35.11 12.04
N CYS A 57 -23.26 -35.39 10.81
CA CYS A 57 -24.12 -35.44 9.62
C CYS A 57 -23.51 -36.42 8.60
N PHE A 58 -23.15 -37.63 9.03
CA PHE A 58 -23.01 -38.78 8.14
C PHE A 58 -23.39 -40.06 8.92
N HIS A 59 -24.55 -40.63 8.60
CA HIS A 59 -24.94 -41.95 9.07
C HIS A 59 -23.95 -43.02 8.55
N PRO A 60 -23.54 -44.01 9.37
CA PRO A 60 -22.68 -45.08 8.95
C PRO A 60 -23.51 -46.25 8.42
N SER A 61 -23.63 -46.38 7.10
CA SER A 61 -24.02 -47.63 6.45
C SER A 61 -23.12 -47.85 5.25
N ASP A 62 -21.97 -48.48 5.51
CA ASP A 62 -21.43 -49.59 4.70
C ASP A 62 -20.03 -49.96 5.19
N LYS A 63 -19.98 -51.06 5.96
CA LYS A 63 -18.74 -51.76 6.28
C LYS A 63 -18.36 -52.61 5.07
N SER A 64 -17.60 -52.06 4.14
CA SER A 64 -16.61 -52.79 3.33
C SER A 64 -16.07 -51.90 2.21
N LEU A 65 -14.96 -51.19 2.45
CA LEU A 65 -13.98 -50.94 1.39
C LEU A 65 -12.62 -50.55 2.00
N ASN A 66 -11.58 -51.01 1.33
CA ASN A 66 -10.27 -51.27 1.87
C ASN A 66 -9.46 -50.05 2.33
N LYS A 67 -8.61 -50.30 3.34
CA LYS A 67 -7.47 -49.48 3.77
C LYS A 67 -6.59 -49.07 2.58
N ALA A 68 -6.78 -47.86 2.07
CA ALA A 68 -5.70 -47.11 1.45
C ALA A 68 -5.24 -46.07 2.48
N ARG A 69 -4.03 -46.27 3.03
CA ARG A 69 -3.39 -45.32 3.94
C ARG A 69 -3.21 -43.99 3.20
N LEU A 70 -4.05 -42.99 3.48
CA LEU A 70 -3.69 -41.60 3.24
C LEU A 70 -2.55 -41.26 4.21
N SER A 71 -1.38 -41.00 3.65
CA SER A 71 -0.25 -40.37 4.35
C SER A 71 -0.69 -39.03 4.95
N PRO A 72 -0.39 -38.75 6.23
CA PRO A 72 -0.85 -37.52 6.91
C PRO A 72 -0.07 -36.26 6.50
N ASP A 73 0.85 -36.33 5.54
CA ASP A 73 1.77 -35.25 5.17
C ASP A 73 1.26 -34.33 4.04
N LEU A 74 -0.03 -34.42 3.66
CA LEU A 74 -0.57 -33.75 2.45
C LEU A 74 -1.52 -32.58 2.72
N VAL A 75 -1.25 -31.83 3.78
CA VAL A 75 -1.80 -30.49 4.00
C VAL A 75 -0.62 -29.70 4.50
N LEU A 76 -0.26 -28.56 3.88
CA LEU A 76 0.64 -27.65 4.58
C LEU A 76 -0.04 -27.31 5.90
N PRO A 77 0.54 -27.71 7.04
CA PRO A 77 -0.04 -27.33 8.31
C PRO A 77 -0.03 -25.79 8.30
N ALA A 78 -1.11 -25.16 8.75
CA ALA A 78 -0.97 -23.84 9.35
C ALA A 78 0.27 -23.91 10.23
N LEU A 79 1.35 -23.18 9.87
CA LEU A 79 2.74 -23.55 10.20
C LEU A 79 2.79 -24.34 11.49
N ASP A 80 3.16 -25.62 11.39
CA ASP A 80 3.20 -26.52 12.53
C ASP A 80 3.92 -25.78 13.66
N PRO A 81 3.27 -25.51 14.81
CA PRO A 81 3.90 -24.81 15.92
C PRO A 81 5.12 -25.59 16.45
N SER A 82 5.31 -26.84 16.02
CA SER A 82 6.47 -27.69 16.27
C SER A 82 7.51 -27.75 15.13
N ALA A 83 7.33 -27.02 14.03
CA ALA A 83 8.32 -26.91 12.97
C ALA A 83 9.65 -26.33 13.50
N LYS A 84 10.78 -26.94 13.13
CA LYS A 84 12.12 -26.52 13.60
C LYS A 84 12.41 -25.04 13.35
N GLU A 85 11.89 -24.47 12.26
CA GLU A 85 12.03 -23.04 11.91
C GLU A 85 11.31 -22.12 12.92
N VAL A 86 10.19 -22.56 13.50
CA VAL A 86 9.45 -21.86 14.57
C VAL A 86 10.12 -22.08 15.93
N ILE A 87 10.69 -23.27 16.19
CA ILE A 87 11.35 -23.63 17.44
C ILE A 87 12.72 -22.95 17.60
N GLU A 88 13.50 -22.79 16.53
CA GLU A 88 14.79 -22.07 16.57
C GLU A 88 14.63 -20.62 17.04
N SER A 89 13.47 -19.99 16.79
CA SER A 89 13.16 -18.64 17.28
C SER A 89 12.98 -18.55 18.81
N LYS A 90 12.53 -19.64 19.46
CA LYS A 90 12.28 -19.67 20.91
C LYS A 90 13.52 -19.93 21.76
N LYS A 91 14.61 -20.42 21.17
CA LYS A 91 15.79 -20.92 21.91
C LYS A 91 16.95 -19.93 22.06
N SER A 92 16.80 -18.65 21.70
CA SER A 92 17.80 -17.62 22.04
C SER A 92 17.52 -17.00 23.41
N ARG A 93 17.82 -17.74 24.50
CA ARG A 93 17.68 -17.28 25.89
C ARG A 93 18.98 -16.74 26.51
N HIS A 94 19.87 -16.15 25.72
CA HIS A 94 21.01 -15.41 26.26
C HIS A 94 20.98 -13.93 25.84
N SER A 95 20.85 -13.09 26.87
CA SER A 95 21.09 -11.65 26.97
C SER A 95 21.18 -10.88 25.64
N PHE A 96 20.14 -10.09 25.37
CA PHE A 96 19.90 -9.06 24.35
C PHE A 96 18.61 -9.39 23.58
N PRO A 97 17.61 -8.48 23.52
CA PRO A 97 16.34 -8.76 22.87
C PRO A 97 16.54 -8.77 21.35
N ARG A 98 16.92 -9.91 20.79
CA ARG A 98 16.84 -10.15 19.35
C ARG A 98 15.38 -10.49 19.02
N GLN A 99 14.64 -9.46 18.60
CA GLN A 99 13.34 -9.61 17.95
C GLN A 99 13.42 -10.74 16.89
N SER A 100 12.46 -11.67 16.93
CA SER A 100 12.38 -12.80 16.01
C SER A 100 12.11 -12.31 14.59
N ARG A 101 13.11 -12.45 13.72
CA ARG A 101 13.05 -12.14 12.28
C ARG A 101 12.54 -13.35 11.49
N VAL A 102 11.29 -13.76 11.68
CA VAL A 102 10.69 -14.81 10.83
C VAL A 102 9.52 -14.21 10.08
N ASN A 103 9.73 -13.95 8.79
CA ASN A 103 8.71 -13.49 7.87
C ASN A 103 8.17 -14.71 7.09
N LEU A 104 6.88 -15.05 7.25
CA LEU A 104 6.27 -16.26 6.66
C LEU A 104 6.27 -16.24 5.12
N SER A 105 6.22 -15.05 4.51
CA SER A 105 6.41 -14.90 3.05
C SER A 105 7.75 -15.50 2.59
N THR A 106 8.80 -15.34 3.39
CA THR A 106 10.13 -15.90 3.06
C THR A 106 10.14 -17.42 3.14
N VAL A 107 9.31 -18.01 3.99
CA VAL A 107 9.13 -19.47 4.10
C VAL A 107 8.39 -19.99 2.86
N ARG A 108 7.29 -19.35 2.45
CA ARG A 108 6.59 -19.69 1.20
C ARG A 108 7.49 -19.55 -0.02
N ALA A 109 8.26 -18.46 -0.10
CA ALA A 109 9.23 -18.24 -1.17
C ALA A 109 10.32 -19.33 -1.17
N LYS A 110 10.85 -19.71 -0.01
CA LYS A 110 11.82 -20.79 0.14
C LYS A 110 11.24 -22.14 -0.29
N TYR A 111 10.00 -22.45 0.08
CA TYR A 111 9.29 -23.66 -0.36
C TYR A 111 9.18 -23.73 -1.88
N ARG A 112 8.71 -22.63 -2.51
CA ARG A 112 8.60 -22.54 -3.98
C ARG A 112 9.96 -22.67 -4.66
N ASN A 113 10.99 -22.03 -4.11
CA ASN A 113 12.35 -22.12 -4.63
C ASN A 113 12.91 -23.55 -4.52
N GLN A 114 12.63 -24.26 -3.42
CA GLN A 114 13.00 -25.67 -3.27
C GLN A 114 12.28 -26.55 -4.31
N LYS A 115 10.99 -26.33 -4.54
CA LYS A 115 10.23 -27.02 -5.61
C LYS A 115 10.78 -26.71 -7.01
N ARG A 116 11.16 -25.46 -7.30
CA ARG A 116 11.86 -25.09 -8.55
C ARG A 116 13.20 -25.79 -8.68
N LEU A 117 14.00 -25.81 -7.62
CA LEU A 117 15.30 -26.49 -7.59
C LEU A 117 15.16 -28.00 -7.80
N ALA A 118 14.17 -28.65 -7.17
CA ALA A 118 13.89 -30.06 -7.38
C ALA A 118 13.53 -30.37 -8.85
N ARG A 119 12.79 -29.46 -9.51
CA ARG A 119 12.51 -29.54 -10.95
C ARG A 119 13.77 -29.33 -11.79
N TYR A 120 14.63 -28.37 -11.44
CA TYR A 120 15.88 -28.10 -12.12
C TYR A 120 16.88 -29.26 -12.00
N TYR A 121 17.06 -29.84 -10.82
CA TYR A 121 17.92 -31.03 -10.67
C TYR A 121 17.40 -32.25 -11.43
N ALA A 122 16.09 -32.28 -11.75
CA ALA A 122 15.54 -33.28 -12.65
C ALA A 122 15.80 -32.96 -14.15
N GLN A 123 16.36 -31.79 -14.48
CA GLN A 123 16.56 -31.25 -15.83
C GLN A 123 18.05 -30.85 -16.04
N ASN A 124 18.86 -31.73 -16.63
CA ASN A 124 20.32 -31.54 -16.83
C ASN A 124 20.68 -30.34 -17.76
N GLN A 125 21.22 -29.20 -17.27
CA GLN A 125 21.80 -28.10 -18.10
C GLN A 125 23.00 -27.30 -17.46
N SER A 126 23.47 -26.22 -18.11
CA SER A 126 24.87 -25.83 -18.44
C SER A 126 25.70 -24.97 -17.43
N LEU A 127 27.04 -24.85 -17.65
CA LEU A 127 28.02 -24.17 -16.75
C LEU A 127 27.84 -22.65 -16.57
N ARG A 128 27.42 -21.91 -17.60
CA ARG A 128 27.25 -20.44 -17.53
C ARG A 128 26.06 -20.05 -16.66
N GLU A 129 25.03 -20.89 -16.68
CA GLU A 129 23.86 -20.76 -15.82
C GLU A 129 24.26 -21.02 -14.37
N ASN A 130 25.11 -22.02 -14.10
CA ASN A 130 25.63 -22.28 -12.75
C ASN A 130 26.38 -21.09 -12.12
N ILE A 131 27.15 -20.32 -12.90
CA ILE A 131 27.86 -19.13 -12.39
C ILE A 131 26.90 -17.98 -12.10
N LYS A 132 25.94 -17.73 -13.00
CA LYS A 132 24.89 -16.72 -12.79
C LYS A 132 24.09 -17.03 -11.53
N TYR A 133 23.71 -18.30 -11.34
CA TYR A 133 23.00 -18.75 -10.15
C TYR A 133 23.86 -18.72 -8.88
N PHE A 134 25.18 -19.00 -8.96
CA PHE A 134 26.08 -18.86 -7.80
C PHE A 134 26.17 -17.41 -7.31
N LEU A 135 26.26 -16.45 -8.22
CA LEU A 135 26.30 -15.02 -7.87
C LEU A 135 24.96 -14.52 -7.30
N GLU A 136 23.84 -15.10 -7.72
CA GLU A 136 22.49 -14.67 -7.33
C GLU A 136 22.00 -15.35 -6.02
N PHE A 137 22.40 -16.60 -5.77
CA PHE A 137 21.94 -17.40 -4.62
C PHE A 137 22.94 -17.54 -3.47
N ASN A 138 24.17 -17.03 -3.58
CA ASN A 138 25.12 -17.09 -2.46
C ASN A 138 24.71 -16.09 -1.34
N PRO A 139 24.36 -16.57 -0.14
CA PRO A 139 23.80 -15.74 0.92
C PRO A 139 24.80 -14.69 1.45
N TYR A 140 26.11 -14.90 1.29
CA TYR A 140 27.13 -13.96 1.72
C TYR A 140 27.23 -12.75 0.79
N ILE A 141 27.24 -12.99 -0.53
CA ILE A 141 27.31 -11.94 -1.55
C ILE A 141 26.04 -11.07 -1.48
N THR A 142 24.87 -11.70 -1.34
CA THR A 142 23.59 -11.00 -1.20
C THR A 142 23.54 -10.16 0.09
N ARG A 143 24.12 -10.63 1.20
CA ARG A 143 24.22 -9.82 2.44
C ARG A 143 25.11 -8.60 2.28
N ILE A 144 26.29 -8.75 1.67
CA ILE A 144 27.22 -7.64 1.44
C ILE A 144 26.57 -6.61 0.51
N LYS A 145 25.94 -7.09 -0.57
CA LYS A 145 25.15 -6.25 -1.47
C LYS A 145 24.06 -5.50 -0.68
N ASN A 146 23.27 -6.18 0.13
CA ASN A 146 22.19 -5.54 0.88
C ASN A 146 22.68 -4.49 1.90
N ILE A 147 23.86 -4.67 2.51
CA ILE A 147 24.45 -3.69 3.44
C ILE A 147 24.97 -2.46 2.68
N LEU A 148 25.66 -2.69 1.56
CA LEU A 148 26.23 -1.63 0.72
C LEU A 148 25.13 -0.80 0.03
N PHE A 149 24.05 -1.46 -0.41
CA PHE A 149 22.88 -0.85 -1.03
C PHE A 149 21.82 -0.38 -0.02
N ALA A 150 22.05 -0.52 1.28
CA ALA A 150 21.12 0.00 2.28
C ALA A 150 21.08 1.53 2.19
N LYS A 151 19.87 2.10 2.10
CA LYS A 151 19.64 3.54 1.91
C LYS A 151 20.44 4.40 2.90
N LYS A 152 20.51 3.99 4.17
CA LYS A 152 21.23 4.69 5.26
C LYS A 152 22.75 4.75 5.03
N THR A 153 23.36 3.68 4.55
CA THR A 153 24.82 3.60 4.37
C THR A 153 25.28 4.51 3.24
N ILE A 154 24.53 4.52 2.12
CA ILE A 154 24.82 5.40 0.97
C ILE A 154 24.78 6.87 1.39
N ILE A 155 23.77 7.26 2.19
CA ILE A 155 23.64 8.65 2.67
C ILE A 155 24.82 9.05 3.55
N LEU A 156 25.23 8.17 4.47
CA LEU A 156 26.38 8.43 5.35
C LEU A 156 27.65 8.68 4.55
N PHE A 157 27.94 7.81 3.57
CA PHE A 157 29.11 7.97 2.69
C PHE A 157 29.10 9.30 1.94
N VAL A 158 27.94 9.69 1.38
CA VAL A 158 27.83 10.95 0.64
C VAL A 158 28.02 12.17 1.55
N HIS A 159 27.52 12.14 2.80
CA HIS A 159 27.73 13.21 3.76
C HIS A 159 29.18 13.32 4.24
N LEU A 160 29.85 12.20 4.46
CA LEU A 160 31.28 12.20 4.82
C LEU A 160 32.13 12.78 3.70
N ASP A 161 31.90 12.37 2.45
CA ASP A 161 32.63 12.94 1.33
C ASP A 161 32.36 14.45 1.14
N LEU A 162 31.13 14.92 1.42
CA LEU A 162 30.80 16.35 1.39
C LEU A 162 31.60 17.15 2.42
N LEU A 163 31.76 16.59 3.61
CA LEU A 163 32.54 17.19 4.69
C LEU A 163 34.03 17.23 4.33
N VAL A 164 34.58 16.17 3.74
CA VAL A 164 35.97 16.13 3.28
C VAL A 164 36.23 17.17 2.19
N ASP A 165 35.33 17.29 1.20
CA ASP A 165 35.45 18.32 0.15
C ASP A 165 35.39 19.76 0.72
N LEU A 166 34.56 20.00 1.74
CA LEU A 166 34.48 21.29 2.42
C LEU A 166 35.78 21.60 3.20
N LEU A 167 36.33 20.62 3.91
CA LEU A 167 37.59 20.76 4.63
C LEU A 167 38.77 21.01 3.68
N PHE A 168 38.78 20.40 2.49
CA PHE A 168 39.75 20.72 1.44
C PHE A 168 39.67 22.19 1.00
N CYS A 169 38.47 22.74 0.81
CA CYS A 169 38.32 24.15 0.42
C CYS A 169 38.79 25.11 1.54
N LEU A 170 38.53 24.75 2.80
CA LEU A 170 39.01 25.52 3.96
C LEU A 170 40.53 25.44 4.12
N ALA A 171 41.13 24.26 3.91
CA ALA A 171 42.58 24.07 3.93
C ALA A 171 43.29 24.99 2.92
N TYR A 172 42.69 25.20 1.74
CA TYR A 172 43.25 26.11 0.73
C TYR A 172 43.26 27.57 1.20
N LEU A 173 42.21 28.03 1.88
CA LEU A 173 42.18 29.38 2.45
C LEU A 173 43.24 29.57 3.54
N VAL A 174 43.53 28.51 4.30
CA VAL A 174 44.62 28.52 5.28
C VAL A 174 45.97 28.59 4.56
N GLU A 175 46.18 27.81 3.50
CA GLU A 175 47.38 27.86 2.65
C GLU A 175 47.60 29.26 2.09
N MET A 176 46.56 29.90 1.56
CA MET A 176 46.66 31.26 0.99
C MET A 176 47.01 32.34 2.03
N LYS A 177 46.74 32.09 3.31
CA LYS A 177 47.05 33.04 4.39
C LYS A 177 48.49 32.88 4.90
N GLU A 178 49.13 31.73 4.67
CA GLU A 178 50.51 31.49 5.08
C GLU A 178 51.48 32.17 4.11
N GLU A 179 51.87 33.41 4.40
CA GLU A 179 52.89 34.13 3.62
C GLU A 179 54.31 33.78 4.11
N ASN A 180 55.02 32.92 3.39
CA ASN A 180 56.46 32.68 3.55
C ASN A 180 57.12 32.57 2.17
N THR A 181 58.26 33.23 1.99
CA THR A 181 59.03 33.22 0.74
C THR A 181 59.82 31.91 0.61
N LEU A 182 59.75 31.27 -0.57
CA LEU A 182 60.51 30.08 -0.92
C LEU A 182 61.48 30.37 -2.07
N ASP A 183 62.74 29.99 -1.90
CA ASP A 183 63.79 30.12 -2.93
C ASP A 183 63.91 28.82 -3.76
N LEU A 184 62.80 28.35 -4.35
CA LEU A 184 62.76 27.16 -5.21
C LEU A 184 62.35 27.52 -6.65
N GLU A 185 63.15 27.13 -7.64
CA GLU A 185 62.84 27.30 -9.06
C GLU A 185 62.24 26.01 -9.66
N PRO A 186 61.21 26.07 -10.52
CA PRO A 186 60.45 27.24 -10.96
C PRO A 186 59.29 27.65 -10.00
N PRO A 187 58.96 28.96 -9.92
CA PRO A 187 58.01 29.51 -8.93
C PRO A 187 56.55 29.08 -9.14
N TRP A 188 56.16 28.63 -10.33
CA TRP A 188 54.81 28.15 -10.61
C TRP A 188 54.54 26.73 -10.07
N MET A 189 55.60 25.97 -9.77
CA MET A 189 55.50 24.57 -9.35
C MET A 189 55.61 24.41 -7.83
N TYR A 190 56.25 25.35 -7.15
CA TYR A 190 56.49 25.29 -5.71
C TYR A 190 55.78 26.45 -4.98
N GLY A 191 55.02 26.13 -3.94
CA GLY A 191 54.36 27.07 -3.05
C GLY A 191 54.55 26.66 -1.59
N TYR A 192 54.58 27.64 -0.68
CA TYR A 192 54.80 27.36 0.73
C TYR A 192 53.56 26.70 1.34
N ARG A 193 53.78 25.60 2.06
CA ARG A 193 52.75 24.88 2.78
C ARG A 193 53.32 24.34 4.07
N SER A 194 52.68 24.60 5.21
CA SER A 194 53.07 24.00 6.49
C SER A 194 52.98 22.46 6.50
N TYR A 195 53.85 21.80 7.26
CA TYR A 195 53.91 20.33 7.33
C TYR A 195 52.60 19.70 7.83
N ASN A 196 51.96 20.35 8.81
CA ASN A 196 50.66 19.90 9.35
C ASN A 196 49.54 20.00 8.30
N LEU A 197 49.56 21.05 7.48
CA LEU A 197 48.59 21.26 6.42
C LEU A 197 48.79 20.24 5.29
N TRP A 198 50.05 19.95 4.94
CA TRP A 198 50.40 18.92 3.95
C TRP A 198 49.91 17.52 4.37
N ILE A 199 50.18 17.11 5.61
CA ILE A 199 49.67 15.81 6.13
C ILE A 199 48.14 15.76 6.09
N THR A 200 47.47 16.84 6.49
CA THR A 200 46.01 16.93 6.49
C THR A 200 45.44 16.75 5.08
N CYS A 201 46.04 17.41 4.08
CA CYS A 201 45.66 17.27 2.67
C CYS A 201 45.91 15.85 2.15
N LEU A 202 46.99 15.20 2.57
CA LEU A 202 47.32 13.82 2.19
C LEU A 202 46.27 12.82 2.71
N VAL A 203 45.85 12.97 3.97
CA VAL A 203 44.79 12.13 4.57
C VAL A 203 43.48 12.26 3.80
N PHE A 204 43.08 13.49 3.46
CA PHE A 204 41.87 13.71 2.66
C PHE A 204 41.99 13.14 1.25
N ALA A 205 43.16 13.28 0.61
CA ALA A 205 43.41 12.70 -0.72
C ALA A 205 43.30 11.16 -0.72
N TYR A 206 43.77 10.51 0.34
CA TYR A 206 43.62 9.06 0.49
C TYR A 206 42.16 8.63 0.69
N TRP A 207 41.39 9.37 1.50
CA TRP A 207 39.95 9.14 1.65
C TRP A 207 39.22 9.20 0.31
N ASP A 208 39.48 10.23 -0.48
CA ASP A 208 38.82 10.43 -1.77
C ASP A 208 39.15 9.32 -2.77
N LEU A 209 40.41 8.85 -2.79
CA LEU A 209 40.81 7.71 -3.61
C LEU A 209 40.04 6.45 -3.20
N CYS A 210 39.93 6.16 -1.91
CA CYS A 210 39.15 5.03 -1.40
C CYS A 210 37.66 5.16 -1.78
N SER A 211 37.07 6.35 -1.60
CA SER A 211 35.67 6.62 -1.97
C SER A 211 35.44 6.45 -3.48
N PHE A 212 36.39 6.86 -4.32
CA PHE A 212 36.34 6.65 -5.77
C PHE A 212 36.37 5.16 -6.14
N ILE A 213 37.26 4.36 -5.55
CA ILE A 213 37.38 2.91 -5.81
C ILE A 213 36.09 2.18 -5.45
N ILE A 214 35.49 2.50 -4.30
CA ILE A 214 34.21 1.89 -3.88
C ILE A 214 33.12 2.21 -4.91
N ARG A 215 33.01 3.47 -5.36
CA ARG A 215 32.03 3.90 -6.36
C ARG A 215 32.25 3.21 -7.72
N PHE A 216 33.50 2.96 -8.08
CA PHE A 216 33.87 2.26 -9.30
C PHE A 216 33.33 0.82 -9.31
N PHE A 217 33.50 0.06 -8.23
CA PHE A 217 33.00 -1.32 -8.13
C PHE A 217 31.47 -1.42 -8.00
N ILE A 218 30.82 -0.41 -7.45
CA ILE A 218 29.35 -0.37 -7.31
C ILE A 218 28.66 -0.16 -8.66
N THR A 219 29.31 0.53 -9.60
CA THR A 219 28.67 0.99 -10.83
C THR A 219 28.75 -0.08 -11.92
N MET A 220 27.61 -0.43 -12.51
CA MET A 220 27.50 -1.45 -13.58
C MET A 220 28.21 -1.04 -14.89
N HIS A 221 28.51 0.25 -15.08
CA HIS A 221 29.17 0.81 -16.27
C HIS A 221 30.42 1.62 -15.89
N PRO A 222 31.59 0.99 -15.74
CA PRO A 222 32.81 1.64 -15.23
C PRO A 222 33.38 2.71 -16.15
N MET A 223 33.25 2.53 -17.48
CA MET A 223 33.85 3.44 -18.47
C MET A 223 33.21 4.83 -18.48
N SER A 224 31.89 4.91 -18.26
CA SER A 224 31.20 6.22 -18.19
C SER A 224 31.60 7.02 -16.95
N VAL A 225 32.09 6.37 -15.90
CA VAL A 225 32.49 7.02 -14.65
C VAL A 225 33.88 7.66 -14.81
N ILE A 226 34.81 6.95 -15.44
CA ILE A 226 36.19 7.43 -15.65
C ILE A 226 36.21 8.69 -16.53
N PHE A 227 35.39 8.74 -17.60
CA PHE A 227 35.32 9.91 -18.49
C PHE A 227 34.38 11.02 -18.00
N SER A 228 33.92 10.97 -16.74
CA SER A 228 33.09 12.03 -16.18
C SER A 228 33.92 13.25 -15.80
N PHE A 229 33.41 14.45 -16.09
CA PHE A 229 34.03 15.73 -15.70
C PHE A 229 34.30 15.83 -14.19
N ARG A 230 33.48 15.17 -13.37
CA ARG A 230 33.71 15.05 -11.92
C ARG A 230 34.99 14.25 -11.61
N CYS A 231 35.18 13.11 -12.28
CA CYS A 231 36.34 12.25 -12.08
C CYS A 231 37.63 12.97 -12.49
N LEU A 232 37.58 13.78 -13.55
CA LEU A 232 38.73 14.57 -14.00
C LEU A 232 39.26 15.50 -12.90
N ILE A 233 38.39 16.24 -12.22
CA ILE A 233 38.79 17.16 -11.13
C ILE A 233 39.24 16.39 -9.88
N GLU A 234 38.56 15.29 -9.53
CA GLU A 234 38.98 14.42 -8.43
C GLU A 234 40.40 13.87 -8.68
N LEU A 235 40.69 13.42 -9.90
CA LEU A 235 42.00 12.88 -10.27
C LEU A 235 43.09 13.96 -10.30
N LEU A 236 42.79 15.12 -10.91
CA LEU A 236 43.71 16.26 -11.01
C LEU A 236 44.15 16.77 -9.64
N THR A 237 43.27 16.67 -8.64
CA THR A 237 43.55 17.19 -7.29
C THR A 237 44.08 16.13 -6.33
N THR A 238 43.79 14.83 -6.54
CA THR A 238 44.26 13.75 -5.65
C THR A 238 45.63 13.19 -6.04
N ILE A 239 45.90 12.99 -7.33
CA ILE A 239 47.16 12.38 -7.78
C ILE A 239 48.40 13.20 -7.37
N PRO A 240 48.44 14.54 -7.56
CA PRO A 240 49.62 15.32 -7.18
C PRO A 240 49.97 15.22 -5.69
N PHE A 241 48.97 15.13 -4.80
CA PHE A 241 49.21 14.91 -3.37
C PHE A 241 49.81 13.53 -3.08
N LEU A 242 49.39 12.48 -3.79
CA LEU A 242 49.97 11.14 -3.63
C LEU A 242 51.42 11.09 -4.16
N ILE A 243 51.68 11.76 -5.29
CA ILE A 243 53.02 11.88 -5.86
C ILE A 243 53.95 12.67 -4.94
N SER A 244 53.43 13.66 -4.20
CA SER A 244 54.21 14.50 -3.29
C SER A 244 54.97 13.74 -2.20
N VAL A 245 54.56 12.50 -1.88
CA VAL A 245 55.24 11.62 -0.91
C VAL A 245 56.55 11.07 -1.47
N TYR A 246 56.64 10.89 -2.78
CA TYR A 246 57.76 10.24 -3.46
C TYR A 246 58.82 11.22 -3.98
N ILE A 247 58.54 12.52 -3.96
CA ILE A 247 59.43 13.57 -4.47
C ILE A 247 60.15 14.27 -3.30
N PRO A 248 61.49 14.45 -3.35
CA PRO A 248 62.20 15.27 -2.37
C PRO A 248 61.70 16.73 -2.45
N ASN A 249 61.40 17.35 -1.30
CA ASN A 249 60.71 18.64 -1.20
C ASN A 249 59.25 18.65 -1.71
N GLY A 250 58.61 17.48 -1.82
CA GLY A 250 57.23 17.36 -2.31
C GLY A 250 56.16 18.07 -1.47
N GLN A 251 56.46 18.43 -0.21
CA GLN A 251 55.59 19.26 0.64
C GLN A 251 55.19 20.58 -0.05
N PHE A 252 56.14 21.17 -0.78
CA PHE A 252 55.97 22.46 -1.45
C PHE A 252 55.35 22.35 -2.85
N LEU A 253 55.00 21.15 -3.33
CA LEU A 253 54.36 21.02 -4.63
C LEU A 253 53.01 21.75 -4.64
N TYR A 254 52.88 22.72 -5.55
CA TYR A 254 51.63 23.45 -5.74
C TYR A 254 50.58 22.55 -6.38
N VAL A 255 49.39 22.52 -5.77
CA VAL A 255 48.25 21.75 -6.26
C VAL A 255 47.04 22.69 -6.25
N PRO A 256 46.34 22.90 -7.39
CA PRO A 256 45.20 23.80 -7.45
C PRO A 256 43.93 23.12 -6.91
N TYR A 257 43.93 22.73 -5.64
CA TYR A 257 42.80 22.02 -5.04
C TYR A 257 41.62 22.93 -4.68
N PHE A 258 41.71 24.25 -4.88
CA PHE A 258 40.55 25.15 -4.83
C PHE A 258 39.48 24.80 -5.89
N VAL A 259 39.88 24.17 -7.01
CA VAL A 259 38.96 23.67 -8.06
C VAL A 259 38.02 22.58 -7.53
N ARG A 260 38.35 21.95 -6.38
CA ARG A 260 37.47 20.97 -5.72
C ARG A 260 36.14 21.55 -5.24
N SER A 261 36.05 22.86 -5.08
CA SER A 261 34.78 23.56 -4.80
C SER A 261 33.70 23.27 -5.87
N TRP A 262 34.10 22.94 -7.10
CA TRP A 262 33.16 22.51 -8.15
C TRP A 262 32.67 21.07 -7.95
N VAL A 263 33.53 20.18 -7.46
CA VAL A 263 33.14 18.81 -7.03
C VAL A 263 32.19 18.88 -5.84
N LEU A 264 32.43 19.80 -4.91
CA LEU A 264 31.55 20.11 -3.78
C LEU A 264 30.15 20.53 -4.27
N LEU A 265 30.06 21.47 -5.22
CA LEU A 265 28.78 21.87 -5.81
C LEU A 265 28.02 20.70 -6.44
N LEU A 266 28.72 19.89 -7.25
CA LEU A 266 28.14 18.70 -7.89
C LEU A 266 27.66 17.68 -6.84
N ARG A 267 28.34 17.59 -5.70
CA ARG A 267 27.96 16.72 -4.59
C ARG A 267 26.77 17.26 -3.80
N ILE A 268 26.69 18.57 -3.55
CA ILE A 268 25.50 19.21 -2.96
C ILE A 268 24.27 18.91 -3.83
N LYS A 269 24.37 19.10 -5.15
CA LYS A 269 23.29 18.76 -6.10
C LYS A 269 22.92 17.28 -6.02
N SER A 270 23.91 16.39 -5.88
CA SER A 270 23.70 14.95 -5.73
C SER A 270 23.03 14.59 -4.41
N VAL A 271 23.42 15.21 -3.29
CA VAL A 271 22.79 15.06 -1.96
C VAL A 271 21.34 15.47 -2.00
N MET A 272 21.03 16.59 -2.65
CA MET A 272 19.65 17.06 -2.78
C MET A 272 18.81 16.08 -3.59
N LYS A 273 19.33 15.60 -4.73
CA LYS A 273 18.68 14.56 -5.53
C LYS A 273 18.47 13.26 -4.76
N ILE A 274 19.44 12.85 -3.96
CA ILE A 274 19.40 11.63 -3.14
C ILE A 274 18.41 11.79 -1.98
N LYS A 275 18.41 12.91 -1.27
CA LYS A 275 17.46 13.19 -0.17
C LYS A 275 16.02 13.19 -0.65
N VAL A 276 15.76 13.76 -1.83
CA VAL A 276 14.45 13.72 -2.49
C VAL A 276 14.08 12.29 -2.91
N ASN A 277 14.99 11.56 -3.54
CA ASN A 277 14.72 10.22 -4.07
C ASN A 277 14.59 9.14 -2.98
N LEU A 278 15.23 9.32 -1.82
CA LEU A 278 15.24 8.33 -0.73
C LEU A 278 14.14 8.55 0.33
N GLN A 279 13.28 9.56 0.19
CA GLN A 279 12.12 9.83 1.06
C GLN A 279 12.48 9.90 2.57
N ILE A 280 13.59 10.56 2.93
CA ILE A 280 14.12 10.55 4.32
C ILE A 280 13.44 11.60 5.22
N THR A 281 12.76 12.57 4.64
CA THR A 281 12.09 13.64 5.39
C THR A 281 10.61 13.65 5.05
N ASP A 282 9.75 13.48 6.06
CA ASP A 282 8.28 13.53 5.92
C ASP A 282 7.77 14.89 5.42
N ARG A 283 8.64 15.91 5.43
CA ARG A 283 8.42 17.20 4.79
C ARG A 283 9.13 17.25 3.44
N PRO A 284 8.39 17.32 2.31
CA PRO A 284 9.01 17.43 1.00
C PRO A 284 9.78 18.76 0.91
N SER A 285 11.03 18.73 0.42
CA SER A 285 11.81 19.94 0.18
C SER A 285 11.23 20.74 -0.99
N ASP A 286 10.98 22.02 -0.80
CA ASP A 286 10.42 22.87 -1.86
C ASP A 286 11.31 22.85 -3.12
N PRO A 287 10.74 22.69 -4.32
CA PRO A 287 11.53 22.74 -5.56
C PRO A 287 12.16 24.13 -5.77
N LEU A 288 11.51 25.18 -5.23
CA LEU A 288 12.04 26.52 -5.19
C LEU A 288 13.28 26.61 -4.29
N SER A 289 13.22 26.06 -3.07
CA SER A 289 14.39 26.07 -2.17
C SER A 289 15.53 25.27 -2.76
N THR A 290 15.23 24.18 -3.49
CA THR A 290 16.24 23.38 -4.19
C THR A 290 16.96 24.14 -5.29
N LYS A 291 16.21 24.81 -6.17
CA LYS A 291 16.79 25.64 -7.23
C LYS A 291 17.53 26.86 -6.67
N LEU A 292 17.00 27.47 -5.61
CA LEU A 292 17.62 28.60 -4.93
C LEU A 292 18.93 28.21 -4.23
N ILE A 293 18.97 27.06 -3.54
CA ILE A 293 20.21 26.51 -2.98
C ILE A 293 21.22 26.23 -4.09
N HIS A 294 20.80 25.70 -5.24
CA HIS A 294 21.71 25.49 -6.37
C HIS A 294 22.29 26.82 -6.89
N LEU A 295 21.45 27.84 -7.10
CA LEU A 295 21.86 29.19 -7.54
C LEU A 295 22.83 29.84 -6.56
N VAL A 296 22.50 29.85 -5.26
CA VAL A 296 23.35 30.42 -4.21
C VAL A 296 24.67 29.66 -4.12
N SER A 297 24.64 28.32 -4.20
CA SER A 297 25.85 27.50 -4.16
C SER A 297 26.74 27.72 -5.39
N THR A 298 26.17 27.88 -6.59
CA THR A 298 26.94 28.22 -7.80
C THR A 298 27.60 29.58 -7.70
N LEU A 299 26.92 30.57 -7.11
CA LEU A 299 27.45 31.92 -6.92
C LEU A 299 28.63 31.91 -5.94
N ILE A 300 28.49 31.22 -4.80
CA ILE A 300 29.56 31.10 -3.80
C ILE A 300 30.79 30.41 -4.40
N VAL A 301 30.60 29.34 -5.16
CA VAL A 301 31.73 28.61 -5.77
C VAL A 301 32.41 29.43 -6.86
N LEU A 302 31.67 30.19 -7.66
CA LEU A 302 32.25 31.09 -8.66
C LEU A 302 33.06 32.21 -8.02
N LEU A 303 32.54 32.83 -6.96
CA LEU A 303 33.26 33.81 -6.15
C LEU A 303 34.56 33.20 -5.60
N TYR A 304 34.47 32.05 -4.92
CA TYR A 304 35.62 31.37 -4.32
C TYR A 304 36.72 31.00 -5.33
N ASN A 305 36.36 30.42 -6.48
CA ASN A 305 37.37 30.10 -7.51
C ASN A 305 37.98 31.37 -8.10
N GLY A 306 37.17 32.41 -8.33
CA GLY A 306 37.66 33.70 -8.80
C GLY A 306 38.66 34.31 -7.83
N THR A 307 38.36 34.32 -6.53
CA THR A 307 39.26 34.85 -5.50
C THR A 307 40.57 34.09 -5.42
N CYS A 308 40.49 32.76 -5.41
CA CYS A 308 41.66 31.90 -5.30
C CYS A 308 42.56 31.99 -6.54
N ALA A 309 41.97 32.06 -7.73
CA ALA A 309 42.72 32.16 -8.98
C ALA A 309 43.38 33.54 -9.14
N PHE A 310 42.65 34.63 -8.85
CA PHE A 310 43.18 36.00 -8.92
C PHE A 310 44.33 36.19 -7.92
N GLN A 311 44.11 35.82 -6.65
CA GLN A 311 45.12 35.89 -5.60
C GLN A 311 46.37 35.06 -5.95
N TYR A 312 46.21 33.84 -6.50
CA TYR A 312 47.35 33.00 -6.89
C TYR A 312 48.18 33.66 -8.00
N THR A 313 47.53 34.23 -9.03
CA THR A 313 48.24 34.89 -10.13
C THR A 313 48.97 36.16 -9.71
N GLU A 314 48.40 36.94 -8.80
CA GLU A 314 49.04 38.15 -8.27
C GLU A 314 50.14 37.81 -7.26
N ALA A 315 49.97 36.79 -6.41
CA ALA A 315 51.01 36.35 -5.48
C ALA A 315 52.23 35.73 -6.18
N THR A 316 52.05 35.07 -7.33
CA THR A 316 53.14 34.37 -8.04
C THR A 316 53.89 35.27 -9.02
N TYR A 317 53.19 36.22 -9.65
CA TYR A 317 53.71 37.00 -10.77
C TYR A 317 53.48 38.52 -10.63
N GLY A 318 52.71 38.96 -9.65
CA GLY A 318 52.40 40.36 -9.40
C GLY A 318 53.52 41.08 -8.64
N HIS A 319 53.49 42.40 -8.71
CA HIS A 319 54.40 43.28 -7.96
C HIS A 319 53.82 43.71 -6.61
N GLU A 320 52.50 43.65 -6.44
CA GLU A 320 51.76 43.96 -5.21
C GLU A 320 51.05 42.72 -4.67
N SER A 321 51.16 42.49 -3.36
CA SER A 321 50.46 41.42 -2.66
C SER A 321 49.11 41.93 -2.14
N TYR A 322 48.02 41.58 -2.81
CA TYR A 322 46.66 41.83 -2.33
C TYR A 322 46.29 40.90 -1.19
N THR A 323 45.42 41.33 -0.26
CA THR A 323 44.88 40.42 0.74
C THR A 323 43.75 39.55 0.16
N ILE A 324 43.42 38.44 0.82
CA ILE A 324 42.30 37.57 0.41
C ILE A 324 40.97 38.35 0.32
N LEU A 325 40.78 39.36 1.19
CA LEU A 325 39.58 40.19 1.20
C LEU A 325 39.55 41.19 0.04
N ASP A 326 40.69 41.76 -0.33
CA ASP A 326 40.81 42.65 -1.49
C ASP A 326 40.53 41.88 -2.79
N SER A 327 41.07 40.66 -2.89
CA SER A 327 40.79 39.73 -3.98
C SER A 327 39.31 39.33 -4.05
N LEU A 328 38.64 39.13 -2.91
CA LEU A 328 37.19 38.90 -2.85
C LEU A 328 36.40 40.10 -3.32
N TYR A 329 36.80 41.29 -2.91
CA TYR A 329 36.17 42.53 -3.30
C TYR A 329 36.23 42.74 -4.82
N VAL A 330 37.42 42.64 -5.44
CA VAL A 330 37.59 42.77 -6.91
C VAL A 330 36.71 41.80 -7.68
N VAL A 331 36.71 40.53 -7.26
CA VAL A 331 35.95 39.47 -7.93
C VAL A 331 34.44 39.68 -7.77
N MET A 332 33.98 40.09 -6.57
CA MET A 332 32.56 40.39 -6.32
C MET A 332 32.07 41.60 -7.12
N VAL A 333 32.85 42.69 -7.17
CA VAL A 333 32.56 43.90 -7.95
C VAL A 333 32.54 43.61 -9.45
N THR A 334 33.41 42.71 -9.91
CA THR A 334 33.45 42.29 -11.31
C THR A 334 32.27 41.40 -11.68
N LEU A 335 31.93 40.39 -10.86
CA LEU A 335 30.80 39.48 -11.11
C LEU A 335 29.44 40.19 -11.02
N SER A 336 29.32 41.22 -10.19
CA SER A 336 28.13 42.09 -10.12
C SER A 336 28.05 43.11 -11.25
N THR A 337 29.04 43.14 -12.17
CA THR A 337 29.15 44.08 -13.30
C THR A 337 29.21 45.56 -12.89
N VAL A 338 29.57 45.86 -11.64
CA VAL A 338 29.69 47.23 -11.13
C VAL A 338 30.99 47.87 -11.60
N GLY A 339 32.13 47.18 -11.41
CA GLY A 339 33.41 47.58 -11.97
C GLY A 339 33.93 48.96 -11.53
N TYR A 340 34.09 49.20 -10.23
CA TYR A 340 34.60 50.47 -9.71
C TYR A 340 35.98 50.86 -10.26
N GLY A 341 36.84 49.88 -10.56
CA GLY A 341 38.16 50.10 -11.15
C GLY A 341 39.20 50.65 -10.17
N ASP A 342 38.96 50.50 -8.87
CA ASP A 342 39.83 50.90 -7.76
C ASP A 342 40.95 49.88 -7.49
N ILE A 343 40.67 48.59 -7.66
CA ILE A 343 41.68 47.53 -7.68
C ILE A 343 41.53 46.76 -8.99
N THR A 344 42.62 46.67 -9.76
CA THR A 344 42.63 46.07 -11.10
C THR A 344 43.75 45.04 -11.26
N PRO A 345 43.58 44.02 -12.12
CA PRO A 345 44.64 43.07 -12.44
C PRO A 345 45.80 43.77 -13.17
N ASP A 346 46.94 43.86 -12.49
CA ASP A 346 48.14 44.49 -13.05
C ASP A 346 48.87 43.53 -13.99
N ASN A 347 48.90 42.25 -13.64
CA ASN A 347 49.60 41.20 -14.39
C ASN A 347 48.80 40.70 -15.62
N GLN A 348 49.51 40.28 -16.67
CA GLN A 348 48.91 39.73 -17.88
C GLN A 348 48.11 38.44 -17.61
N TRP A 349 48.59 37.59 -16.70
CA TRP A 349 47.91 36.33 -16.37
C TRP A 349 46.66 36.53 -15.52
N SER A 350 46.67 37.49 -14.59
CA SER A 350 45.48 37.82 -13.79
C SER A 350 44.38 38.46 -14.65
N ARG A 351 44.74 39.27 -15.66
CA ARG A 351 43.79 39.76 -16.69
C ARG A 351 43.11 38.63 -17.45
N VAL A 352 43.87 37.62 -17.89
CA VAL A 352 43.32 36.45 -18.59
C VAL A 352 42.36 35.67 -17.69
N VAL A 353 42.73 35.45 -16.42
CA VAL A 353 41.87 34.78 -15.43
C VAL A 353 40.57 35.55 -15.22
N MET A 354 40.64 36.88 -15.05
CA MET A 354 39.45 37.72 -14.88
C MET A 354 38.55 37.75 -16.12
N MET A 355 39.13 37.82 -17.33
CA MET A 355 38.38 37.73 -18.58
C MET A 355 37.65 36.38 -18.69
N LEU A 356 38.32 35.27 -18.37
CA LEU A 356 37.71 33.94 -18.40
C LEU A 356 36.57 33.83 -17.36
N LEU A 357 36.79 34.35 -16.15
CA LEU A 357 35.78 34.34 -15.09
C LEU A 357 34.51 35.10 -15.51
N ILE A 358 34.64 36.26 -16.14
CA ILE A 358 33.51 37.05 -16.65
C ILE A 358 32.72 36.24 -17.69
N VAL A 359 33.40 35.60 -18.65
CA VAL A 359 32.74 34.78 -19.68
C VAL A 359 31.96 33.61 -19.04
N ILE A 360 32.56 32.90 -18.09
CA ILE A 360 31.90 31.80 -17.38
C ILE A 360 30.68 32.30 -16.60
N ALA A 361 30.81 33.44 -15.91
CA ALA A 361 29.71 34.04 -15.14
C ALA A 361 28.51 34.41 -16.01
N LEU A 362 28.76 35.09 -17.13
CA LEU A 362 27.72 35.54 -18.07
C LEU A 362 27.00 34.37 -18.75
N VAL A 363 27.66 33.23 -18.95
CA VAL A 363 27.02 32.04 -19.53
C VAL A 363 26.18 31.28 -18.49
N VAL A 364 26.67 31.14 -17.26
CA VAL A 364 26.06 30.26 -16.26
C VAL A 364 24.94 30.94 -15.47
N LEU A 365 25.11 32.19 -15.04
CA LEU A 365 24.18 32.86 -14.12
C LEU A 365 22.78 33.13 -14.71
N PRO A 366 22.63 33.64 -15.97
CA PRO A 366 21.31 33.95 -16.51
C PRO A 366 20.38 32.74 -16.61
N GLY A 367 20.91 31.58 -17.03
CA GLY A 367 20.12 30.35 -17.14
C GLY A 367 19.57 29.87 -15.79
N LEU A 368 20.39 29.95 -14.73
CA LEU A 368 19.98 29.56 -13.38
C LEU A 368 18.92 30.50 -12.79
N ILE A 369 19.01 31.80 -13.09
CA ILE A 369 18.02 32.80 -12.65
C ILE A 369 16.69 32.58 -13.37
N SER A 370 16.71 32.37 -14.69
CA SER A 370 15.50 32.08 -15.48
C SER A 370 14.78 30.83 -14.96
N ASP A 371 15.53 29.78 -14.64
CA ASP A 371 14.98 28.53 -14.10
C ASP A 371 14.26 28.73 -12.76
N VAL A 372 14.74 29.64 -11.91
CA VAL A 372 14.09 29.99 -10.64
C VAL A 372 12.81 30.78 -10.90
N CYS A 373 12.86 31.78 -11.79
CA CYS A 373 11.70 32.60 -12.20
C CYS A 373 10.58 31.75 -12.79
N ASP A 374 10.88 30.83 -13.71
CA ASP A 374 9.89 29.94 -14.32
C ASP A 374 9.22 29.04 -13.28
N THR A 375 9.97 28.61 -12.26
CA THR A 375 9.44 27.77 -11.17
C THR A 375 8.48 28.54 -10.27
N LEU A 376 8.77 29.82 -10.03
CA LEU A 376 7.88 30.74 -9.31
C LEU A 376 6.59 30.98 -10.10
N GLN A 377 6.67 31.17 -11.42
CA GLN A 377 5.50 31.33 -12.27
C GLN A 377 4.63 30.08 -12.31
N LYS A 378 5.24 28.90 -12.54
CA LYS A 378 4.52 27.60 -12.52
C LYS A 378 3.84 27.30 -11.19
N ARG A 379 4.24 27.91 -10.07
CA ARG A 379 3.51 27.78 -8.78
C ARG A 379 2.12 28.42 -8.85
N LYS A 380 1.97 29.51 -9.61
CA LYS A 380 0.73 30.29 -9.68
C LYS A 380 -0.36 29.63 -10.54
N GLU A 381 0.01 28.79 -11.50
CA GLU A 381 -0.96 28.19 -12.43
C GLU A 381 -1.42 26.80 -11.94
N GLY A 382 -2.74 26.58 -11.93
CA GLY A 382 -3.36 25.25 -11.76
C GLY A 382 -4.07 24.78 -13.04
N GLU A 383 -3.97 25.55 -14.13
CA GLU A 383 -4.75 25.39 -15.36
C GLU A 383 -4.16 24.38 -16.36
N GLY A 384 -3.31 23.46 -15.91
CA GLY A 384 -2.59 22.50 -16.76
C GLY A 384 -3.44 21.78 -17.82
N HIS A 385 -2.79 21.30 -18.88
CA HIS A 385 -3.43 20.56 -19.99
C HIS A 385 -2.79 19.18 -20.09
N VAL A 386 -3.60 18.15 -20.35
CA VAL A 386 -3.06 16.81 -20.66
C VAL A 386 -2.67 16.82 -22.12
N SER A 387 -1.38 16.65 -22.42
CA SER A 387 -0.92 16.55 -23.81
C SER A 387 -1.57 15.34 -24.50
N LYS A 388 -1.82 15.43 -25.81
CA LYS A 388 -2.27 14.29 -26.63
C LYS A 388 -1.11 13.31 -26.79
N GLY A 389 -0.79 12.60 -25.72
CA GLY A 389 0.24 11.57 -25.70
C GLY A 389 -0.31 10.20 -26.07
N SER A 390 0.54 9.35 -26.64
CA SER A 390 0.23 7.94 -26.93
C SER A 390 0.15 7.06 -25.66
N THR A 391 0.45 7.61 -24.49
CA THR A 391 0.48 6.86 -23.23
C THR A 391 -0.91 6.81 -22.59
N PRO A 392 -1.43 5.63 -22.24
CA PRO A 392 -2.72 5.50 -21.59
C PRO A 392 -2.69 6.16 -20.21
N PHE A 393 -3.74 6.89 -19.87
CA PHE A 393 -3.91 7.50 -18.56
C PHE A 393 -5.27 7.16 -17.95
N ILE A 394 -5.33 7.21 -16.62
CA ILE A 394 -6.55 7.07 -15.84
C ILE A 394 -6.99 8.44 -15.37
N LEU A 395 -8.26 8.76 -15.53
CA LEU A 395 -8.86 9.99 -15.01
C LEU A 395 -9.64 9.68 -13.72
N ILE A 396 -9.35 10.40 -12.64
CA ILE A 396 -10.08 10.30 -11.37
C ILE A 396 -10.76 11.64 -11.11
N VAL A 397 -12.08 11.63 -10.99
CA VAL A 397 -12.94 12.79 -10.80
C VAL A 397 -13.54 12.73 -9.40
N GLY A 398 -13.43 13.82 -8.64
CA GLY A 398 -14.00 13.88 -7.30
C GLY A 398 -13.52 15.11 -6.52
N SER A 399 -13.75 15.08 -5.21
CA SER A 399 -13.15 16.01 -4.24
C SER A 399 -12.05 15.26 -3.51
N PHE A 400 -10.82 15.78 -3.52
CA PHE A 400 -9.66 15.02 -3.05
C PHE A 400 -8.96 15.67 -1.85
N LYS A 401 -8.86 14.91 -0.76
CA LYS A 401 -7.97 15.23 0.37
C LYS A 401 -6.60 14.58 0.18
N PHE A 402 -5.57 15.12 0.83
CA PHE A 402 -4.20 14.59 0.74
C PHE A 402 -4.13 13.09 1.08
N ASP A 403 -4.71 12.68 2.22
CA ASP A 403 -4.65 11.29 2.69
C ASP A 403 -5.32 10.32 1.71
N GLN A 404 -6.48 10.70 1.16
CA GLN A 404 -7.20 9.90 0.17
C GLN A 404 -6.38 9.72 -1.11
N VAL A 405 -5.70 10.77 -1.56
CA VAL A 405 -4.88 10.69 -2.77
C VAL A 405 -3.68 9.78 -2.56
N VAL A 406 -3.04 9.84 -1.39
CA VAL A 406 -1.92 8.93 -1.07
C VAL A 406 -2.38 7.48 -1.09
N GLU A 407 -3.54 7.17 -0.48
CA GLU A 407 -4.12 5.82 -0.48
C GLU A 407 -4.47 5.34 -1.89
N ILE A 408 -5.07 6.21 -2.72
CA ILE A 408 -5.37 5.91 -4.13
C ILE A 408 -4.08 5.63 -4.91
N LEU A 409 -3.06 6.50 -4.76
CA LEU A 409 -1.79 6.36 -5.48
C LEU A 409 -1.02 5.11 -5.03
N ASP A 410 -1.05 4.77 -3.75
CA ASP A 410 -0.49 3.51 -3.24
C ASP A 410 -1.19 2.31 -3.89
N GLY A 411 -2.52 2.28 -3.87
CA GLY A 411 -3.32 1.20 -4.45
C GLY A 411 -3.22 1.06 -5.98
N PHE A 412 -2.89 2.14 -6.71
CA PHE A 412 -2.74 2.12 -8.17
C PHE A 412 -1.29 2.03 -8.66
N LEU A 413 -0.31 2.65 -8.01
CA LEU A 413 1.04 2.84 -8.55
C LEU A 413 2.11 1.98 -7.87
N ASN A 414 1.86 1.43 -6.68
CA ASN A 414 2.80 0.55 -5.98
C ASN A 414 2.63 -0.95 -6.31
N LYS A 415 1.68 -1.28 -7.19
CA LYS A 415 1.49 -2.65 -7.71
C LYS A 415 2.69 -3.11 -8.54
N GLU A 416 3.29 -4.24 -8.17
CA GLU A 416 4.37 -4.91 -8.94
C GLU A 416 3.99 -5.25 -10.40
N SER A 417 2.70 -5.20 -10.74
CA SER A 417 2.12 -5.54 -12.05
C SER A 417 1.75 -4.36 -12.93
N VAL A 418 1.89 -3.11 -12.46
CA VAL A 418 1.50 -1.95 -13.26
C VAL A 418 2.56 -1.71 -14.32
N GLN A 419 2.13 -1.79 -15.58
CA GLN A 419 2.92 -1.39 -16.74
C GLN A 419 3.62 -0.06 -16.43
N PHE A 420 4.93 0.02 -16.70
CA PHE A 420 5.82 1.13 -16.33
C PHE A 420 5.41 2.53 -16.89
N HIS A 421 4.23 2.66 -17.53
CA HIS A 421 3.78 3.83 -18.28
C HIS A 421 2.31 4.23 -18.03
N LEU A 422 1.71 3.87 -16.88
CA LEU A 422 0.36 4.35 -16.53
C LEU A 422 0.42 5.73 -15.86
N ASN A 423 -0.22 6.72 -16.45
CA ASN A 423 -0.38 8.06 -15.87
C ASN A 423 -1.74 8.19 -15.16
N VAL A 424 -1.80 8.95 -14.08
CA VAL A 424 -3.01 9.20 -13.29
C VAL A 424 -3.29 10.70 -13.26
N VAL A 425 -4.45 11.11 -13.73
CA VAL A 425 -4.89 12.50 -13.78
C VAL A 425 -6.03 12.68 -12.79
N PHE A 426 -5.88 13.60 -11.85
CA PHE A 426 -6.93 13.98 -10.92
C PHE A 426 -7.63 15.25 -11.41
N LEU A 427 -8.95 15.22 -11.43
CA LEU A 427 -9.79 16.35 -11.81
C LEU A 427 -10.73 16.71 -10.66
N ASP A 428 -10.48 17.87 -10.05
CA ASP A 428 -11.27 18.41 -8.95
C ASP A 428 -11.92 19.73 -9.36
N ILE A 429 -13.11 20.03 -8.83
CA ILE A 429 -13.73 21.35 -8.99
C ILE A 429 -12.96 22.44 -8.23
N ASN A 430 -12.36 22.06 -7.09
CA ASN A 430 -11.56 22.95 -6.27
C ASN A 430 -10.12 23.01 -6.79
N LYS A 431 -9.44 24.14 -6.55
CA LYS A 431 -8.01 24.24 -6.86
C LYS A 431 -7.24 23.26 -5.98
N PRO A 432 -6.26 22.51 -6.52
CA PRO A 432 -5.50 21.56 -5.74
C PRO A 432 -4.74 22.27 -4.62
N THR A 433 -4.82 21.73 -3.40
CA THR A 433 -4.12 22.23 -2.22
C THR A 433 -2.61 22.24 -2.46
N GLU A 434 -1.88 23.16 -1.82
CA GLU A 434 -0.41 23.24 -1.93
C GLU A 434 0.26 21.89 -1.64
N GLN A 435 -0.25 21.11 -0.68
CA GLN A 435 0.25 19.77 -0.37
C GLN A 435 0.14 18.78 -1.55
N LEU A 436 -0.97 18.82 -2.30
CA LEU A 436 -1.17 17.98 -3.49
C LEU A 436 -0.25 18.42 -4.64
N LYS A 437 -0.11 19.73 -4.87
CA LYS A 437 0.84 20.26 -5.86
C LYS A 437 2.30 19.96 -5.48
N MET A 438 2.64 19.96 -4.20
CA MET A 438 3.95 19.55 -3.71
C MET A 438 4.19 18.06 -3.97
N MET A 439 3.17 17.22 -3.72
CA MET A 439 3.25 15.79 -4.02
C MET A 439 3.44 15.53 -5.52
N GLU A 440 2.72 16.24 -6.39
CA GLU A 440 2.91 16.18 -7.85
C GLU A 440 4.34 16.53 -8.27
N ARG A 441 4.99 17.49 -7.62
CA ARG A 441 6.34 17.94 -8.00
C ARG A 441 7.45 17.07 -7.43
N ASN A 442 7.27 16.57 -6.20
CA ASN A 442 8.34 16.00 -5.41
C ASN A 442 8.18 14.49 -5.13
N SER A 443 7.04 13.89 -5.45
CA SER A 443 6.83 12.44 -5.28
C SER A 443 7.54 11.64 -6.37
N ILE A 444 7.87 10.38 -6.05
CA ILE A 444 8.26 9.34 -7.02
C ILE A 444 7.21 9.23 -8.15
N TRP A 445 5.95 9.56 -7.85
CA TRP A 445 4.84 9.55 -8.78
C TRP A 445 4.68 10.83 -9.61
N GLY A 446 5.47 11.87 -9.34
CA GLY A 446 5.24 13.20 -9.89
C GLY A 446 5.26 13.30 -11.42
N HIS A 447 6.08 12.48 -12.08
CA HIS A 447 6.11 12.40 -13.55
C HIS A 447 4.90 11.64 -14.14
N ARG A 448 4.13 10.92 -13.30
CA ARG A 448 2.96 10.11 -13.69
C ARG A 448 1.64 10.71 -13.22
N VAL A 449 1.68 11.65 -12.28
CA VAL A 449 0.49 12.23 -11.64
C VAL A 449 0.33 13.67 -12.06
N GLN A 450 -0.89 14.07 -12.40
CA GLN A 450 -1.23 15.47 -12.73
C GLN A 450 -2.51 15.89 -12.02
N PHE A 451 -2.52 17.09 -11.42
CA PHE A 451 -3.72 17.66 -10.78
C PHE A 451 -4.27 18.81 -11.62
N LEU A 452 -5.52 18.67 -12.06
CA LEU A 452 -6.23 19.65 -12.86
C LEU A 452 -7.43 20.16 -12.08
N HIS A 453 -7.64 21.48 -12.09
CA HIS A 453 -8.89 22.05 -11.59
C HIS A 453 -9.89 22.21 -12.72
N GLY A 454 -11.17 21.92 -12.51
CA GLY A 454 -12.23 22.13 -13.48
C GLY A 454 -13.45 21.24 -13.23
N SER A 455 -14.59 21.64 -13.77
CA SER A 455 -15.82 20.85 -13.67
C SER A 455 -15.98 19.94 -14.88
N VAL A 456 -16.40 18.71 -14.64
CA VAL A 456 -16.71 17.70 -15.68
C VAL A 456 -17.98 18.04 -16.46
N LEU A 457 -18.76 19.00 -15.96
CA LEU A 457 -19.94 19.54 -16.66
C LEU A 457 -19.55 20.50 -17.78
N ASP A 458 -18.34 21.06 -17.73
CA ASP A 458 -17.83 21.98 -18.74
C ASP A 458 -17.06 21.23 -19.83
N GLU A 459 -17.46 21.45 -21.08
CA GLU A 459 -16.84 20.81 -22.23
C GLU A 459 -15.38 21.24 -22.44
N LYS A 460 -15.04 22.50 -22.14
CA LYS A 460 -13.65 22.99 -22.25
C LYS A 460 -12.72 22.20 -21.34
N THR A 461 -13.17 21.93 -20.12
CA THR A 461 -12.44 21.09 -19.15
C THR A 461 -12.26 19.66 -19.67
N LEU A 462 -13.31 19.04 -20.23
CA LEU A 462 -13.22 17.70 -20.81
C LEU A 462 -12.24 17.61 -21.99
N LEU A 463 -12.19 18.64 -22.84
CA LEU A 463 -11.24 18.74 -23.95
C LEU A 463 -9.80 18.92 -23.44
N ARG A 464 -9.58 19.74 -22.41
CA ARG A 464 -8.26 19.95 -21.79
C ARG A 464 -7.70 18.71 -21.13
N VAL A 465 -8.56 17.89 -20.54
CA VAL A 465 -8.22 16.60 -19.92
C VAL A 465 -8.08 15.48 -20.97
N ASN A 466 -8.52 15.72 -22.21
CA ASN A 466 -8.58 14.70 -23.27
C ASN A 466 -9.35 13.44 -22.82
N ALA A 467 -10.48 13.62 -22.11
CA ALA A 467 -11.21 12.53 -21.45
C ALA A 467 -11.60 11.35 -22.36
N ARG A 468 -11.73 11.58 -23.68
CA ARG A 468 -12.00 10.52 -24.69
C ARG A 468 -10.89 9.48 -24.83
N TYR A 469 -9.64 9.86 -24.53
CA TYR A 469 -8.48 8.99 -24.65
C TYR A 469 -8.08 8.33 -23.32
N ALA A 470 -8.82 8.62 -22.24
CA ALA A 470 -8.59 7.99 -20.95
C ALA A 470 -8.89 6.48 -21.04
N ALA A 471 -8.00 5.64 -20.51
CA ALA A 471 -8.17 4.19 -20.47
C ALA A 471 -9.30 3.79 -19.51
N ALA A 472 -9.43 4.53 -18.40
CA ALA A 472 -10.49 4.38 -17.43
C ALA A 472 -10.81 5.73 -16.77
N ILE A 473 -12.06 5.92 -16.38
CA ILE A 473 -12.53 7.10 -15.66
C ILE A 473 -13.20 6.64 -14.36
N PHE A 474 -12.71 7.13 -13.23
CA PHE A 474 -13.26 6.87 -11.90
C PHE A 474 -13.95 8.12 -11.38
N THR A 475 -15.21 8.01 -11.00
CA THR A 475 -15.94 9.08 -10.30
C THR A 475 -16.08 8.69 -8.84
N LEU A 476 -15.45 9.44 -7.93
CA LEU A 476 -15.49 9.19 -6.50
C LEU A 476 -16.47 10.16 -5.81
N SER A 477 -17.35 9.61 -4.98
CA SER A 477 -18.26 10.38 -4.14
C SER A 477 -17.57 10.81 -2.85
N ASP A 478 -17.82 12.02 -2.37
CA ASP A 478 -17.38 12.45 -1.04
C ASP A 478 -18.24 11.77 0.05
N GLN A 479 -17.62 10.86 0.80
CA GLN A 479 -18.30 10.14 1.90
C GLN A 479 -18.66 11.08 3.06
N ASN A 480 -17.92 12.18 3.22
CA ASN A 480 -18.13 13.15 4.30
C ASN A 480 -19.11 14.27 3.92
N ALA A 481 -19.83 14.14 2.79
CA ALA A 481 -20.75 15.16 2.34
C ALA A 481 -21.90 15.36 3.35
N PRO A 482 -22.30 16.61 3.66
CA PRO A 482 -23.34 16.91 4.64
C PRO A 482 -24.71 16.33 4.24
N ASN A 483 -24.95 16.21 2.93
CA ASN A 483 -26.13 15.55 2.40
C ASN A 483 -25.73 14.52 1.32
N PRO A 484 -25.76 13.21 1.65
CA PRO A 484 -25.34 12.17 0.73
C PRO A 484 -26.26 12.03 -0.49
N SER A 485 -27.56 12.30 -0.35
CA SER A 485 -28.50 12.23 -1.47
C SER A 485 -28.18 13.28 -2.53
N LYS A 486 -27.87 14.51 -2.10
CA LYS A 486 -27.47 15.59 -3.03
C LYS A 486 -26.12 15.30 -3.68
N GLU A 487 -25.21 14.64 -2.98
CA GLU A 487 -23.92 14.23 -3.57
C GLU A 487 -24.10 13.12 -4.61
N ASP A 488 -24.99 12.15 -4.37
CA ASP A 488 -25.36 11.13 -5.35
C ASP A 488 -26.04 11.73 -6.59
N GLU A 489 -26.91 12.74 -6.42
CA GLU A 489 -27.49 13.51 -7.53
C GLU A 489 -26.40 14.20 -8.36
N ARG A 490 -25.45 14.88 -7.71
CA ARG A 490 -24.32 15.54 -8.38
C ARG A 490 -23.44 14.53 -9.14
N ASN A 491 -23.13 13.39 -8.53
CA ASN A 491 -22.34 12.33 -9.15
C ASN A 491 -23.07 11.68 -10.33
N THR A 492 -24.39 11.55 -10.24
CA THR A 492 -25.21 11.10 -11.37
C THR A 492 -25.07 12.06 -12.56
N VAL A 493 -25.18 13.37 -12.33
CA VAL A 493 -25.02 14.36 -13.41
C VAL A 493 -23.59 14.39 -13.97
N ARG A 494 -22.55 14.26 -13.12
CA ARG A 494 -21.14 14.13 -13.55
C ARG A 494 -20.93 12.89 -14.42
N LEU A 495 -21.52 11.76 -14.03
CA LEU A 495 -21.45 10.52 -14.80
C LEU A 495 -22.17 10.64 -16.14
N TRP A 496 -23.33 11.31 -16.17
CA TRP A 496 -24.06 11.61 -17.41
C TRP A 496 -23.24 12.48 -18.37
N SER A 497 -22.58 13.54 -17.88
CA SER A 497 -21.75 14.39 -18.75
C SER A 497 -20.56 13.62 -19.33
N LEU A 498 -19.90 12.79 -18.53
CA LEU A 498 -18.85 11.87 -18.99
C LEU A 498 -19.38 10.87 -20.01
N TYR A 499 -20.52 10.25 -19.74
CA TYR A 499 -21.13 9.27 -20.62
C TYR A 499 -21.49 9.87 -21.97
N CYS A 500 -22.09 11.05 -21.99
CA CYS A 500 -22.38 11.78 -23.24
C CYS A 500 -21.10 12.08 -24.04
N HIS A 501 -20.00 12.39 -23.36
CA HIS A 501 -18.74 12.77 -24.01
C HIS A 501 -17.88 11.59 -24.47
N THR A 502 -17.79 10.51 -23.69
CA THR A 502 -16.91 9.37 -23.94
C THR A 502 -17.66 8.15 -24.48
N LYS A 503 -18.96 8.02 -24.17
CA LYS A 503 -19.77 6.79 -24.36
C LYS A 503 -19.21 5.57 -23.62
N VAL A 504 -18.41 5.80 -22.58
CA VAL A 504 -17.76 4.75 -21.78
C VAL A 504 -18.24 4.86 -20.32
N ALA A 505 -19.16 4.00 -19.92
CA ALA A 505 -19.42 3.66 -18.51
C ALA A 505 -20.05 2.26 -18.44
N LYS A 506 -19.52 1.36 -17.59
CA LYS A 506 -19.97 -0.04 -17.50
C LYS A 506 -20.17 -0.57 -16.08
N GLU A 507 -19.58 0.05 -15.04
CA GLU A 507 -19.61 -0.50 -13.67
C GLU A 507 -19.89 0.57 -12.60
N ILE A 508 -20.71 0.23 -11.61
CA ILE A 508 -21.10 1.09 -10.48
C ILE A 508 -20.87 0.31 -9.19
N ILE A 509 -20.25 0.95 -8.19
CA ILE A 509 -20.01 0.36 -6.87
C ILE A 509 -20.79 1.18 -5.84
N CYS A 510 -21.77 0.55 -5.19
CA CYS A 510 -22.54 1.16 -4.11
C CYS A 510 -21.94 0.75 -2.75
N VAL A 511 -21.23 1.68 -2.10
CA VAL A 511 -20.54 1.43 -0.82
C VAL A 511 -21.51 0.99 0.28
N ARG A 512 -22.70 1.60 0.36
CA ARG A 512 -23.71 1.28 1.37
C ARG A 512 -24.26 -0.14 1.23
N GLU A 513 -24.57 -0.56 0.01
CA GLU A 513 -25.02 -1.93 -0.26
C GLU A 513 -23.92 -2.94 0.04
N PHE A 514 -22.67 -2.63 -0.32
CA PHE A 514 -21.52 -3.49 -0.03
C PHE A 514 -21.30 -3.65 1.48
N LYS A 515 -21.37 -2.55 2.26
CA LYS A 515 -21.27 -2.59 3.74
C LYS A 515 -22.35 -3.50 4.35
N GLN A 516 -23.59 -3.37 3.90
CA GLN A 516 -24.69 -4.21 4.38
C GLN A 516 -24.53 -5.68 4.00
N TYR A 517 -24.02 -5.95 2.80
CA TYR A 517 -23.67 -7.31 2.38
C TYR A 517 -22.60 -7.90 3.30
N LEU A 518 -21.51 -7.18 3.59
CA LEU A 518 -20.45 -7.64 4.48
C LEU A 518 -20.96 -7.90 5.92
N LEU A 519 -21.82 -7.02 6.44
CA LEU A 519 -22.43 -7.21 7.77
C LEU A 519 -23.35 -8.45 7.80
N ALA A 520 -24.15 -8.67 6.76
CA ALA A 520 -24.98 -9.87 6.65
C ALA A 520 -24.13 -11.14 6.55
N MET A 521 -23.05 -11.10 5.76
CA MET A 521 -22.12 -12.23 5.65
C MET A 521 -21.42 -12.53 6.98
N ASN A 522 -21.08 -11.52 7.78
CA ASN A 522 -20.57 -11.71 9.14
C ASN A 522 -21.54 -12.41 10.08
N CYS A 523 -22.85 -12.24 9.88
CA CYS A 523 -23.89 -12.96 10.63
C CYS A 523 -23.97 -14.44 10.24
N ARG A 524 -23.57 -14.77 9.00
CA ARG A 524 -23.50 -16.14 8.50
C ARG A 524 -22.19 -16.82 8.91
N CYS A 525 -21.07 -16.13 8.68
CA CYS A 525 -19.72 -16.62 8.93
C CYS A 525 -18.91 -15.50 9.59
N ARG A 526 -18.51 -15.72 10.85
CA ARG A 526 -17.72 -14.76 11.63
C ARG A 526 -16.39 -14.49 10.94
N GLY A 527 -16.04 -13.21 10.77
CA GLY A 527 -14.79 -12.78 10.15
C GLY A 527 -14.80 -12.76 8.61
N ALA A 528 -15.93 -13.06 7.96
CA ALA A 528 -16.06 -13.02 6.51
C ALA A 528 -15.76 -11.63 5.93
N SER A 529 -16.16 -10.54 6.61
CA SER A 529 -15.85 -9.19 6.17
C SER A 529 -14.35 -8.94 6.15
N THR A 530 -13.63 -9.33 7.21
CA THR A 530 -12.18 -9.14 7.34
C THR A 530 -11.42 -9.92 6.27
N LEU A 531 -11.85 -11.16 6.00
CA LEU A 531 -11.28 -11.96 4.91
C LEU A 531 -11.46 -11.24 3.55
N LEU A 532 -12.68 -10.81 3.23
CA LEU A 532 -12.97 -10.15 1.96
C LEU A 532 -12.27 -8.80 1.82
N THR A 533 -12.21 -7.99 2.88
CA THR A 533 -11.49 -6.71 2.84
C THR A 533 -9.99 -6.91 2.67
N ASN A 534 -9.40 -7.90 3.35
CA ASN A 534 -7.97 -8.17 3.21
C ASN A 534 -7.62 -8.64 1.78
N LEU A 535 -8.47 -9.47 1.16
CA LEU A 535 -8.26 -9.90 -0.24
C LEU A 535 -8.38 -8.78 -1.29
N LEU A 536 -9.00 -7.65 -0.92
CA LEU A 536 -9.16 -6.48 -1.79
C LEU A 536 -8.06 -5.43 -1.58
N HIS A 537 -7.41 -5.41 -0.41
CA HIS A 537 -6.37 -4.44 -0.08
C HIS A 537 -5.00 -5.07 -0.26
N GLN A 538 -4.13 -4.37 -0.97
CA GLN A 538 -2.73 -4.76 -1.10
C GLN A 538 -1.97 -4.43 0.18
N ARG A 539 -1.23 -5.40 0.72
CA ARG A 539 -0.34 -5.23 1.88
C ARG A 539 1.01 -5.87 1.61
N GLN A 540 2.06 -5.21 2.10
CA GLN A 540 3.40 -5.77 2.09
C GLN A 540 3.67 -6.49 3.42
N PRO A 541 4.41 -7.62 3.38
CA PRO A 541 4.67 -8.40 4.58
C PRO A 541 5.57 -7.65 5.55
N ILE A 542 5.24 -7.72 6.83
CA ILE A 542 5.99 -7.11 7.92
C ILE A 542 7.18 -8.01 8.29
N ASN A 543 8.32 -7.43 8.70
CA ASN A 543 9.52 -8.22 9.01
C ASN A 543 9.66 -8.60 10.49
N ASN A 544 8.98 -7.88 11.39
CA ASN A 544 9.08 -8.05 12.82
C ASN A 544 7.67 -8.22 13.41
N TYR A 545 7.49 -9.26 14.22
CA TYR A 545 6.23 -9.55 14.90
C TYR A 545 6.49 -9.73 16.40
N ASP A 546 5.55 -9.27 17.22
CA ASP A 546 5.60 -9.43 18.68
C ASP A 546 5.01 -10.79 19.08
N GLU A 547 3.94 -11.23 18.39
CA GLU A 547 3.22 -12.46 18.68
C GLU A 547 3.07 -13.37 17.46
N GLY A 548 3.03 -14.69 17.68
CA GLY A 548 3.00 -15.67 16.59
C GLY A 548 1.70 -15.64 15.74
N TRP A 549 0.57 -15.24 16.33
CA TRP A 549 -0.68 -15.12 15.56
C TRP A 549 -0.64 -13.94 14.59
N GLN A 550 0.11 -12.88 14.91
CA GLN A 550 0.26 -11.70 14.03
C GLN A 550 0.98 -12.12 12.75
N ALA A 551 2.02 -12.94 12.87
CA ALA A 551 2.75 -13.45 11.72
C ALA A 551 1.84 -14.28 10.78
N GLN A 552 1.00 -15.14 11.36
CA GLN A 552 0.02 -15.94 10.59
C GLN A 552 -1.07 -15.08 9.95
N PHE A 553 -1.57 -14.08 10.67
CA PHE A 553 -2.56 -13.15 10.16
C PHE A 553 -1.99 -12.29 9.02
N ASP A 554 -0.75 -11.82 9.16
CA ASP A 554 -0.07 -10.99 8.17
C ASP A 554 0.13 -11.76 6.85
N ASP A 555 0.62 -13.01 6.94
CA ASP A 555 0.76 -13.95 5.82
C ASP A 555 -0.58 -14.22 5.10
N GLY A 556 -1.67 -14.30 5.87
CA GLY A 556 -3.03 -14.38 5.33
C GLY A 556 -3.48 -13.08 4.65
N SER A 557 -3.15 -11.94 5.25
CA SER A 557 -3.59 -10.62 4.80
C SER A 557 -2.84 -10.09 3.57
N CYS A 558 -1.67 -10.63 3.26
CA CYS A 558 -0.91 -10.31 2.05
C CYS A 558 -1.44 -11.00 0.79
N ASN A 559 -2.42 -11.92 0.90
CA ASN A 559 -2.98 -12.58 -0.27
C ASN A 559 -4.02 -11.68 -0.95
N GLU A 560 -4.03 -11.70 -2.28
CA GLU A 560 -4.90 -10.91 -3.14
C GLU A 560 -5.61 -11.79 -4.18
N ILE A 561 -6.67 -11.28 -4.79
CA ILE A 561 -7.40 -11.96 -5.86
C ILE A 561 -6.79 -11.60 -7.22
N TYR A 562 -6.40 -12.62 -7.98
CA TYR A 562 -5.88 -12.50 -9.34
C TYR A 562 -6.76 -13.24 -10.34
N THR A 563 -6.72 -12.80 -11.60
CA THR A 563 -7.36 -13.49 -12.72
C THR A 563 -6.33 -13.70 -13.83
N GLY A 564 -6.40 -14.85 -14.48
CA GLY A 564 -5.50 -15.21 -15.56
C GLY A 564 -6.11 -16.27 -16.47
N ASN A 565 -5.59 -16.40 -17.69
CA ASN A 565 -5.98 -17.49 -18.58
C ASN A 565 -5.60 -18.83 -17.94
N ALA A 566 -6.39 -19.88 -18.21
CA ALA A 566 -6.09 -21.21 -17.72
C ALA A 566 -4.65 -21.65 -18.11
N PRO A 567 -3.76 -21.94 -17.14
CA PRO A 567 -2.42 -22.45 -17.39
C PRO A 567 -2.47 -23.77 -18.16
N VAL A 568 -1.47 -24.03 -19.01
CA VAL A 568 -1.43 -25.26 -19.83
C VAL A 568 -1.49 -26.53 -18.97
N CYS A 569 -0.91 -26.49 -17.77
CA CYS A 569 -0.88 -27.62 -16.85
C CYS A 569 -2.26 -28.03 -16.28
N VAL A 570 -3.27 -27.14 -16.30
CA VAL A 570 -4.61 -27.40 -15.74
C VAL A 570 -5.73 -27.47 -16.78
N ARG A 571 -5.41 -27.32 -18.07
CA ARG A 571 -6.40 -27.49 -19.14
C ARG A 571 -6.78 -28.97 -19.27
N GLY A 572 -8.08 -29.25 -19.41
CA GLY A 572 -8.59 -30.61 -19.62
C GLY A 572 -8.72 -31.47 -18.36
N ILE A 573 -8.36 -30.98 -17.18
CA ILE A 573 -8.57 -31.69 -15.90
C ILE A 573 -9.75 -31.12 -15.12
N SER A 574 -10.24 -31.88 -14.14
CA SER A 574 -11.34 -31.43 -13.27
C SER A 574 -10.92 -30.28 -12.36
N PHE A 575 -11.87 -29.40 -12.02
CA PHE A 575 -11.61 -28.24 -11.16
C PHE A 575 -10.97 -28.62 -9.82
N GLY A 576 -11.46 -29.67 -9.14
CA GLY A 576 -10.90 -30.13 -7.88
C GLY A 576 -9.45 -30.64 -7.99
N GLN A 577 -9.12 -31.36 -9.05
CA GLN A 577 -7.74 -31.83 -9.29
C GLN A 577 -6.80 -30.68 -9.61
N ALA A 578 -7.25 -29.71 -10.43
CA ALA A 578 -6.50 -28.51 -10.74
C ALA A 578 -6.20 -27.69 -9.49
N SER A 579 -7.21 -27.48 -8.62
CA SER A 579 -7.04 -26.75 -7.37
C SER A 579 -6.02 -27.41 -6.44
N LEU A 580 -6.05 -28.74 -6.33
CA LEU A 580 -5.08 -29.47 -5.50
C LEU A 580 -3.65 -29.32 -6.05
N TYR A 581 -3.50 -29.53 -7.37
CA TYR A 581 -2.19 -29.47 -8.02
C TYR A 581 -1.52 -28.10 -7.89
N LEU A 582 -2.27 -27.02 -8.16
CA LEU A 582 -1.75 -25.66 -8.06
C LEU A 582 -1.38 -25.28 -6.62
N PHE A 583 -2.14 -25.77 -5.64
CA PHE A 583 -1.81 -25.55 -4.24
C PHE A 583 -0.51 -26.27 -3.87
N GLU A 584 -0.36 -27.56 -4.19
CA GLU A 584 0.84 -28.34 -3.85
C GLU A 584 2.14 -27.81 -4.51
N GLU A 585 2.08 -27.37 -5.76
CA GLU A 585 3.29 -26.97 -6.50
C GLU A 585 3.62 -25.49 -6.38
N ALA A 586 2.62 -24.62 -6.29
CA ALA A 586 2.82 -23.17 -6.34
C ALA A 586 2.30 -22.39 -5.12
N GLN A 587 1.59 -23.04 -4.18
CA GLN A 587 0.92 -22.37 -3.06
C GLN A 587 -0.14 -21.35 -3.50
N VAL A 588 -0.77 -21.59 -4.66
CA VAL A 588 -1.82 -20.74 -5.22
C VAL A 588 -3.17 -21.43 -5.06
N ILE A 589 -4.18 -20.70 -4.58
CA ILE A 589 -5.54 -21.24 -4.37
C ILE A 589 -6.40 -20.88 -5.58
N LEU A 590 -6.85 -21.90 -6.33
CA LEU A 590 -7.85 -21.75 -7.38
C LEU A 590 -9.26 -21.87 -6.76
N PHE A 591 -10.09 -20.83 -6.84
CA PHE A 591 -11.42 -20.85 -6.20
C PHE A 591 -12.59 -20.55 -7.14
N ALA A 592 -12.33 -20.04 -8.35
CA ALA A 592 -13.39 -19.81 -9.35
C ALA A 592 -12.88 -19.89 -10.79
N VAL A 593 -13.82 -20.06 -11.72
CA VAL A 593 -13.57 -20.05 -13.16
C VAL A 593 -14.60 -19.15 -13.84
N LYS A 594 -14.13 -18.24 -14.68
CA LYS A 594 -14.94 -17.43 -15.58
C LYS A 594 -14.99 -18.14 -16.94
N THR A 595 -16.15 -18.67 -17.28
CA THR A 595 -16.39 -19.40 -18.53
C THR A 595 -17.46 -18.71 -19.36
N PHE A 596 -17.39 -18.91 -20.67
CA PHE A 596 -18.41 -18.44 -21.59
C PHE A 596 -19.58 -19.43 -21.60
N LEU A 597 -20.77 -18.96 -21.24
CA LEU A 597 -21.96 -19.79 -21.24
C LEU A 597 -22.76 -19.56 -22.52
N HIS A 598 -22.73 -20.53 -23.44
CA HIS A 598 -23.41 -20.43 -24.73
C HIS A 598 -24.92 -20.21 -24.60
N SER A 599 -25.56 -20.70 -23.54
CA SER A 599 -27.01 -20.53 -23.31
C SER A 599 -27.42 -19.07 -23.04
N LYS A 600 -26.53 -18.26 -22.45
CA LYS A 600 -26.79 -16.84 -22.14
C LYS A 600 -26.01 -15.87 -23.03
N ASN A 601 -25.11 -16.38 -23.88
CA ASN A 601 -24.20 -15.59 -24.71
C ASN A 601 -23.37 -14.56 -23.90
N GLU A 602 -23.08 -14.88 -22.63
CA GLU A 602 -22.37 -14.00 -21.69
C GLU A 602 -21.32 -14.82 -20.90
N TYR A 603 -20.30 -14.12 -20.38
CA TYR A 603 -19.32 -14.73 -19.47
C TYR A 603 -19.85 -14.70 -18.03
N GLU A 604 -19.89 -15.85 -17.38
CA GLU A 604 -20.27 -15.97 -15.96
C GLU A 604 -19.10 -16.48 -15.13
N ILE A 605 -19.03 -16.02 -13.87
CA ILE A 605 -18.05 -16.48 -12.89
C ILE A 605 -18.71 -17.60 -12.08
N LEU A 606 -18.16 -18.80 -12.17
CA LEU A 606 -18.56 -19.97 -11.40
C LEU A 606 -17.63 -20.08 -10.18
N LEU A 607 -18.18 -19.85 -9.00
CA LEU A 607 -17.47 -20.02 -7.73
C LEU A 607 -17.47 -21.50 -7.34
N ASN A 608 -16.30 -22.07 -7.10
CA ASN A 608 -16.09 -23.48 -6.73
C ASN A 608 -17.02 -24.46 -7.48
N PRO A 609 -16.91 -24.55 -8.83
CA PRO A 609 -17.77 -25.44 -9.59
C PRO A 609 -17.55 -26.90 -9.15
N SER A 610 -18.57 -27.73 -9.35
CA SER A 610 -18.50 -29.17 -9.06
C SER A 610 -17.30 -29.82 -9.75
N ASN A 611 -16.80 -30.94 -9.20
CA ASN A 611 -15.73 -31.75 -9.80
C ASN A 611 -16.08 -32.29 -11.20
N SER A 612 -17.34 -32.20 -11.62
CA SER A 612 -17.76 -32.48 -13.01
C SER A 612 -17.32 -31.39 -14.00
N TYR A 613 -16.94 -30.21 -13.53
CA TYR A 613 -16.48 -29.13 -14.40
C TYR A 613 -15.03 -29.37 -14.84
N ILE A 614 -14.83 -29.43 -16.16
CA ILE A 614 -13.53 -29.56 -16.80
C ILE A 614 -13.09 -28.18 -17.28
N ILE A 615 -11.87 -27.78 -16.91
CA ILE A 615 -11.31 -26.48 -17.28
C ILE A 615 -10.99 -26.46 -18.77
N LYS A 616 -11.54 -25.47 -19.49
CA LYS A 616 -11.37 -25.29 -20.94
C LYS A 616 -10.21 -24.34 -21.24
N ASP A 617 -9.70 -24.39 -22.47
CA ASP A 617 -8.58 -23.54 -22.91
C ASP A 617 -8.90 -22.03 -22.89
N LYS A 618 -10.16 -21.67 -23.13
CA LYS A 618 -10.64 -20.28 -23.13
C LYS A 618 -11.14 -19.81 -21.76
N ASP A 619 -11.10 -20.66 -20.75
CA ASP A 619 -11.53 -20.29 -19.42
C ASP A 619 -10.52 -19.35 -18.77
N VAL A 620 -11.03 -18.39 -18.01
CA VAL A 620 -10.22 -17.51 -17.17
C VAL A 620 -10.35 -17.99 -15.73
N CYS A 621 -9.24 -18.41 -15.14
CA CYS A 621 -9.19 -18.88 -13.77
C CYS A 621 -9.01 -17.71 -12.80
N VAL A 622 -9.60 -17.85 -11.61
CA VAL A 622 -9.53 -16.86 -10.53
C VAL A 622 -8.80 -17.48 -9.33
N TYR A 623 -7.74 -16.78 -8.90
CA TYR A 623 -6.78 -17.27 -7.93
C TYR A 623 -6.70 -16.38 -6.70
N ILE A 624 -6.29 -16.95 -5.57
CA ILE A 624 -5.78 -16.21 -4.41
C ILE A 624 -4.28 -16.54 -4.30
N ALA A 625 -3.45 -15.50 -4.29
CA ALA A 625 -1.99 -15.59 -4.29
C ALA A 625 -1.37 -14.36 -3.59
N GLU A 626 -0.10 -14.42 -3.16
CA GLU A 626 0.58 -13.30 -2.47
C GLU A 626 1.03 -12.21 -3.46
N GLY A 627 1.25 -12.57 -4.73
CA GLY A 627 1.65 -11.60 -5.74
C GLY A 627 1.49 -12.07 -7.18
N PRO A 628 1.61 -11.15 -8.16
CA PRO A 628 1.39 -11.45 -9.57
C PRO A 628 2.48 -12.34 -10.17
N ARG A 629 3.66 -12.39 -9.54
CA ARG A 629 4.77 -13.26 -9.96
C ARG A 629 4.36 -14.74 -9.92
N GLU A 630 3.65 -15.14 -8.87
CA GLU A 630 3.23 -16.51 -8.66
C GLU A 630 2.28 -16.99 -9.75
N ILE A 631 1.40 -16.11 -10.22
CA ILE A 631 0.48 -16.38 -11.32
C ILE A 631 1.25 -16.56 -12.64
N ARG A 632 2.28 -15.74 -12.89
CA ARG A 632 3.15 -15.91 -14.07
C ARG A 632 3.94 -17.21 -14.01
N ASP A 633 4.43 -17.58 -12.83
CA ASP A 633 5.18 -18.82 -12.62
C ASP A 633 4.33 -20.09 -12.88
N LEU A 634 2.98 -19.97 -12.92
CA LEU A 634 2.10 -21.09 -13.29
C LEU A 634 2.22 -21.50 -14.75
N GLU A 635 2.62 -20.59 -15.64
CA GLU A 635 2.82 -20.89 -17.07
C GLU A 635 4.00 -21.85 -17.28
N ASP A 636 5.00 -21.80 -16.41
CA ASP A 636 6.19 -22.65 -16.43
C ASP A 636 6.00 -24.00 -15.71
N LEU A 637 4.80 -24.27 -15.16
CA LEU A 637 4.54 -25.54 -14.49
C LEU A 637 4.33 -26.67 -15.51
N PRO A 638 5.03 -27.81 -15.35
CA PRO A 638 4.80 -28.96 -16.20
C PRO A 638 3.39 -29.54 -15.97
N PRO A 639 2.79 -30.22 -16.95
CA PRO A 639 1.53 -30.92 -16.72
C PRO A 639 1.69 -32.01 -15.63
N PRO A 640 0.67 -32.23 -14.80
CA PRO A 640 0.74 -33.16 -13.69
C PRO A 640 0.88 -34.62 -14.16
N ARG A 641 2.02 -35.26 -13.88
CA ARG A 641 2.32 -36.65 -14.30
C ARG A 641 1.32 -37.69 -13.78
N ARG A 642 0.63 -37.43 -12.65
CA ARG A 642 -0.29 -38.38 -12.00
C ARG A 642 -1.70 -38.43 -12.60
N PHE A 643 -2.13 -37.42 -13.36
CA PHE A 643 -3.51 -37.36 -13.86
C PHE A 643 -3.67 -37.84 -15.31
N TYR A 644 -2.57 -38.07 -16.04
CA TYR A 644 -2.55 -38.54 -17.44
C TYR A 644 -2.30 -40.05 -17.59
N ILE A 645 -2.35 -40.84 -16.52
CA ILE A 645 -2.17 -42.30 -16.60
C ILE A 645 -3.45 -42.98 -16.11
N ALA A 646 -4.39 -43.19 -17.03
CA ALA A 646 -5.24 -44.39 -17.13
C ALA A 646 -6.27 -44.25 -18.27
N ASP A 647 -5.82 -44.35 -19.52
CA ASP A 647 -6.72 -44.61 -20.66
C ASP A 647 -7.31 -46.04 -20.67
N ASN A 648 -7.15 -46.83 -19.59
CA ASN A 648 -7.67 -48.20 -19.52
C ASN A 648 -8.14 -48.65 -18.12
N VAL A 649 -8.41 -47.72 -17.20
CA VAL A 649 -9.23 -48.08 -16.04
C VAL A 649 -10.67 -47.79 -16.45
N PRO A 650 -11.60 -48.77 -16.37
CA PRO A 650 -12.99 -48.45 -16.59
C PRO A 650 -13.29 -47.33 -15.61
N VAL A 651 -13.63 -46.15 -16.14
CA VAL A 651 -14.30 -45.12 -15.37
C VAL A 651 -15.38 -45.90 -14.67
N ILE A 652 -15.23 -46.12 -13.36
CA ILE A 652 -16.33 -46.53 -12.54
C ILE A 652 -17.25 -45.33 -12.73
N ARG A 653 -18.14 -45.44 -13.71
CA ARG A 653 -19.43 -44.82 -13.72
C ARG A 653 -20.05 -45.32 -12.42
N LYS A 654 -19.61 -44.75 -11.28
CA LYS A 654 -20.59 -44.22 -10.36
C LYS A 654 -21.44 -43.45 -11.32
N LYS A 655 -22.64 -44.00 -11.58
CA LYS A 655 -23.68 -43.25 -12.28
C LYS A 655 -23.50 -41.81 -11.81
N PRO A 656 -23.61 -40.79 -12.70
CA PRO A 656 -23.82 -39.45 -12.19
C PRO A 656 -24.75 -39.63 -11.01
N PHE A 657 -24.42 -39.05 -9.86
CA PHE A 657 -25.40 -39.01 -8.80
C PHE A 657 -26.55 -38.28 -9.47
N GLU A 658 -27.46 -39.06 -10.07
CA GLU A 658 -28.81 -38.73 -10.35
C GLU A 658 -29.17 -38.32 -8.96
N MET A 659 -29.20 -37.01 -8.80
CA MET A 659 -30.06 -36.40 -7.84
C MET A 659 -31.43 -36.89 -8.25
N ASN A 660 -31.72 -38.16 -7.90
CA ASN A 660 -33.05 -38.66 -7.70
C ASN A 660 -33.58 -37.61 -6.76
N SER A 661 -34.43 -36.77 -7.33
CA SER A 661 -35.24 -35.75 -6.69
C SER A 661 -36.20 -36.36 -5.64
N ALA A 662 -35.79 -37.46 -5.00
CA ALA A 662 -36.58 -38.36 -4.20
C ALA A 662 -35.88 -38.79 -2.90
N ASN A 663 -34.57 -38.54 -2.68
CA ASN A 663 -33.89 -38.99 -1.45
C ASN A 663 -32.94 -37.94 -0.79
N ILE A 664 -33.20 -36.66 -1.03
CA ILE A 664 -32.97 -35.64 0.00
C ILE A 664 -34.26 -35.66 0.82
N GLY A 665 -34.18 -35.76 2.16
CA GLY A 665 -35.37 -35.67 3.03
C GLY A 665 -36.34 -34.61 2.50
N GLY A 666 -37.57 -35.06 2.24
CA GLY A 666 -38.47 -34.51 1.23
C GLY A 666 -38.74 -33.02 1.34
N TRP A 667 -37.92 -32.22 0.67
CA TRP A 667 -38.16 -30.79 0.53
C TRP A 667 -37.97 -30.39 -0.92
N SER A 668 -39.09 -30.21 -1.62
CA SER A 668 -39.13 -29.52 -2.90
C SER A 668 -39.10 -28.01 -2.64
N PRO A 669 -38.30 -27.20 -3.38
CA PRO A 669 -38.20 -25.75 -3.18
C PRO A 669 -39.53 -24.97 -3.29
N SER A 670 -40.56 -25.62 -3.83
CA SER A 670 -41.91 -25.12 -4.04
C SER A 670 -42.88 -25.39 -2.88
N GLN A 671 -42.50 -26.17 -1.85
CA GLN A 671 -43.40 -26.43 -0.73
C GLN A 671 -43.41 -25.25 0.27
N PRO A 672 -44.58 -24.68 0.58
CA PRO A 672 -44.69 -23.61 1.57
C PRO A 672 -44.30 -24.12 2.95
N VAL A 673 -43.34 -23.42 3.56
CA VAL A 673 -42.90 -23.68 4.93
C VAL A 673 -43.75 -22.85 5.87
N GLU A 674 -44.39 -23.54 6.81
CA GLU A 674 -45.19 -22.94 7.86
C GLU A 674 -44.29 -22.41 8.99
N TYR A 675 -44.57 -21.21 9.48
CA TYR A 675 -44.04 -20.75 10.77
C TYR A 675 -45.04 -19.86 11.49
N CYS A 676 -45.02 -19.90 12.82
CA CYS A 676 -45.81 -19.00 13.65
C CYS A 676 -45.01 -17.73 13.95
N SER A 677 -45.61 -16.55 13.72
CA SER A 677 -45.02 -15.27 14.13
C SER A 677 -44.90 -15.20 15.64
N PHE A 678 -43.72 -14.86 16.14
CA PHE A 678 -43.49 -14.64 17.58
C PHE A 678 -44.26 -13.42 18.11
N ALA A 679 -44.65 -12.47 17.24
CA ALA A 679 -45.33 -11.25 17.65
C ALA A 679 -46.84 -11.40 17.81
N SER A 680 -47.51 -11.91 16.77
CA SER A 680 -48.98 -12.02 16.75
C SER A 680 -49.49 -13.43 17.02
N GLY A 681 -48.61 -14.44 17.09
CA GLY A 681 -49.01 -15.85 17.19
C GLY A 681 -49.69 -16.39 15.94
N LYS A 682 -49.82 -15.60 14.87
CA LYS A 682 -50.42 -16.02 13.60
C LYS A 682 -49.47 -16.91 12.82
N THR A 683 -50.04 -17.92 12.18
CA THR A 683 -49.33 -18.79 11.25
C THR A 683 -49.16 -18.09 9.89
N HIS A 684 -47.94 -18.07 9.38
CA HIS A 684 -47.60 -17.57 8.05
C HIS A 684 -46.87 -18.64 7.24
N TYR A 685 -46.97 -18.53 5.93
CA TYR A 685 -46.31 -19.43 4.98
C TYR A 685 -45.29 -18.66 4.15
N PHE A 686 -44.10 -19.24 3.97
CA PHE A 686 -43.08 -18.68 3.08
C PHE A 686 -42.55 -19.75 2.12
N THR A 687 -42.18 -19.30 0.91
CA THR A 687 -41.61 -20.13 -0.15
C THR A 687 -40.39 -19.45 -0.75
N ILE A 688 -39.61 -20.18 -1.54
CA ILE A 688 -38.62 -19.56 -2.42
C ILE A 688 -39.37 -18.96 -3.59
N ALA A 689 -39.42 -17.63 -3.66
CA ALA A 689 -40.12 -16.90 -4.70
C ALA A 689 -39.22 -15.82 -5.32
N LYS A 690 -39.62 -15.38 -6.52
CA LYS A 690 -39.07 -14.17 -7.14
C LYS A 690 -39.54 -12.96 -6.33
N LEU A 691 -38.68 -11.94 -6.24
CA LEU A 691 -39.04 -10.71 -5.54
C LEU A 691 -40.30 -10.06 -6.16
N PRO A 692 -41.27 -9.62 -5.33
CA PRO A 692 -42.63 -9.30 -5.79
C PRO A 692 -42.76 -7.99 -6.57
N SER A 693 -41.76 -7.11 -6.57
CA SER A 693 -41.82 -5.86 -7.33
C SER A 693 -40.51 -5.52 -8.04
N ASN A 694 -40.63 -4.82 -9.17
CA ASN A 694 -39.49 -4.27 -9.91
C ASN A 694 -38.60 -3.40 -9.02
N ARG A 695 -39.16 -2.69 -8.05
CA ARG A 695 -38.38 -1.89 -7.09
C ARG A 695 -37.49 -2.75 -6.21
N HIS A 696 -37.98 -3.88 -5.70
CA HIS A 696 -37.18 -4.83 -4.93
C HIS A 696 -36.11 -5.49 -5.79
N ALA A 697 -36.48 -5.85 -7.02
CA ALA A 697 -35.57 -6.49 -7.97
C ALA A 697 -34.41 -5.55 -8.36
N ILE A 698 -34.65 -4.25 -8.51
CA ILE A 698 -33.59 -3.23 -8.75
C ILE A 698 -32.63 -3.12 -7.56
N LEU A 699 -33.16 -3.13 -6.33
CA LEU A 699 -32.35 -3.03 -5.10
C LEU A 699 -31.46 -4.26 -4.86
N THR A 700 -31.63 -5.34 -5.63
CA THR A 700 -30.69 -6.46 -5.61
C THR A 700 -29.40 -6.18 -6.37
N GLY A 701 -29.35 -5.12 -7.18
CA GLY A 701 -28.18 -4.80 -8.00
C GLY A 701 -27.95 -5.76 -9.16
N SER A 702 -28.96 -6.56 -9.55
CA SER A 702 -28.86 -7.52 -10.65
C SER A 702 -28.60 -6.79 -11.98
N ARG A 703 -27.40 -7.01 -12.55
CA ARG A 703 -26.97 -6.39 -13.83
C ARG A 703 -27.94 -6.72 -14.97
N ALA A 704 -28.49 -7.94 -15.00
CA ALA A 704 -29.44 -8.38 -16.01
C ALA A 704 -30.76 -7.59 -15.94
N LEU A 705 -31.22 -7.24 -14.74
CA LEU A 705 -32.42 -6.43 -14.54
C LEU A 705 -32.17 -4.95 -14.82
N ILE A 706 -31.04 -4.41 -14.38
CA ILE A 706 -30.67 -3.01 -14.62
C ILE A 706 -30.52 -2.73 -16.13
N LYS A 707 -29.98 -3.68 -16.90
CA LYS A 707 -29.85 -3.59 -18.37
C LYS A 707 -31.19 -3.51 -19.11
N ARG A 708 -32.29 -3.99 -18.50
CA ARG A 708 -33.66 -3.93 -19.06
C ARG A 708 -34.38 -2.61 -18.75
N ILE A 709 -33.85 -1.79 -17.83
CA ILE A 709 -34.45 -0.49 -17.49
C ILE A 709 -34.22 0.47 -18.66
N GLY A 710 -35.29 0.86 -19.35
CA GLY A 710 -35.26 1.79 -20.48
C GLY A 710 -35.27 1.14 -21.87
N THR A 711 -35.13 -0.18 -21.98
CA THR A 711 -35.44 -0.89 -23.23
C THR A 711 -36.95 -1.08 -23.33
N ARG A 712 -37.60 -0.52 -24.38
CA ARG A 712 -39.00 -0.84 -24.72
C ARG A 712 -39.14 -2.36 -24.72
N ALA A 713 -40.06 -2.90 -23.92
CA ALA A 713 -40.34 -4.33 -23.91
C ALA A 713 -40.55 -4.79 -25.37
N PRO A 714 -39.80 -5.79 -25.87
CA PRO A 714 -40.11 -6.34 -27.19
C PRO A 714 -41.55 -6.84 -27.12
N SER A 715 -42.37 -6.32 -28.04
CA SER A 715 -43.78 -6.68 -28.17
C SER A 715 -43.91 -8.20 -28.27
N ALA A 716 -44.80 -8.76 -27.45
CA ALA A 716 -45.38 -10.09 -27.62
C ALA A 716 -44.37 -11.24 -27.89
N VAL A 717 -43.52 -11.54 -26.91
CA VAL A 717 -43.08 -12.93 -26.72
C VAL A 717 -43.78 -13.41 -25.45
N TYR A 718 -44.65 -14.41 -25.57
CA TYR A 718 -45.21 -15.14 -24.43
C TYR A 718 -44.04 -15.69 -23.61
N MET A 719 -43.65 -14.97 -22.56
CA MET A 719 -42.60 -15.38 -21.65
C MET A 719 -43.21 -16.30 -20.60
N SER A 720 -42.86 -17.58 -20.63
CA SER A 720 -43.17 -18.52 -19.55
C SER A 720 -42.54 -18.03 -18.25
N GLU A 721 -43.36 -17.79 -17.22
CA GLU A 721 -42.96 -17.26 -15.90
C GLU A 721 -41.87 -18.10 -15.19
N GLU A 722 -41.68 -19.35 -15.60
CA GLU A 722 -40.76 -20.33 -15.00
C GLU A 722 -39.29 -20.19 -15.44
N THR A 723 -38.96 -19.53 -16.55
CA THR A 723 -37.59 -19.61 -17.13
C THR A 723 -36.70 -18.38 -16.90
N ASP A 724 -37.23 -17.28 -16.35
CA ASP A 724 -36.42 -16.06 -16.16
C ASP A 724 -35.54 -16.16 -14.90
N THR A 725 -34.30 -16.63 -15.09
CA THR A 725 -33.24 -16.70 -14.05
C THR A 725 -32.64 -15.34 -13.67
N SER A 726 -33.06 -14.25 -14.33
CA SER A 726 -32.52 -12.90 -14.10
C SER A 726 -33.04 -12.23 -12.83
N VAL A 727 -34.22 -12.64 -12.35
CA VAL A 727 -34.80 -12.17 -11.09
C VAL A 727 -34.25 -13.03 -9.97
N PRO A 728 -33.52 -12.45 -9.01
CA PRO A 728 -32.96 -13.23 -7.94
C PRO A 728 -34.06 -13.78 -7.02
N LEU A 729 -33.83 -15.01 -6.56
CA LEU A 729 -34.71 -15.74 -5.67
C LEU A 729 -34.37 -15.40 -4.21
N CYS A 730 -35.39 -15.34 -3.36
CA CYS A 730 -35.25 -15.28 -1.91
C CYS A 730 -36.43 -15.95 -1.22
N TYR A 731 -36.32 -16.20 0.08
CA TYR A 731 -37.49 -16.55 0.88
C TYR A 731 -38.42 -15.34 1.00
N SER A 732 -39.63 -15.48 0.49
CA SER A 732 -40.69 -14.48 0.57
C SER A 732 -41.95 -15.10 1.15
N LEU A 733 -42.69 -14.29 1.89
CA LEU A 733 -44.02 -14.64 2.37
C LEU A 733 -45.03 -14.68 1.23
N THR A 734 -46.03 -15.55 1.35
CA THR A 734 -47.16 -15.60 0.42
C THR A 734 -48.08 -14.40 0.57
N GLU A 735 -48.24 -13.90 1.81
CA GLU A 735 -49.01 -12.71 2.15
C GLU A 735 -48.11 -11.72 2.90
N PRO A 736 -48.17 -10.41 2.60
CA PRO A 736 -47.36 -9.40 3.27
C PRO A 736 -47.80 -9.20 4.74
N LEU A 737 -46.82 -9.01 5.63
CA LEU A 737 -47.08 -8.77 7.06
C LEU A 737 -47.71 -7.39 7.31
N GLN A 738 -48.60 -7.32 8.30
CA GLN A 738 -49.07 -6.06 8.88
C GLN A 738 -48.10 -5.58 9.97
N LEU A 739 -48.18 -4.30 10.34
CA LEU A 739 -47.24 -3.72 11.31
C LEU A 739 -47.29 -4.43 12.67
N GLU A 740 -48.49 -4.82 13.09
CA GLU A 740 -48.75 -5.55 14.34
C GLU A 740 -48.06 -6.93 14.38
N ASP A 741 -47.92 -7.59 13.22
CA ASP A 741 -47.30 -8.91 13.11
C ASP A 741 -45.77 -8.87 13.17
N ILE A 742 -45.17 -7.67 13.11
CA ILE A 742 -43.72 -7.42 13.14
C ILE A 742 -43.30 -6.80 14.49
N THR A 743 -44.15 -5.97 15.11
CA THR A 743 -43.82 -5.26 16.35
C THR A 743 -43.85 -6.18 17.58
N LEU A 744 -42.72 -6.27 18.29
CA LEU A 744 -42.57 -7.05 19.52
C LEU A 744 -42.49 -6.14 20.76
N ASN A 745 -43.14 -6.58 21.83
CA ASN A 745 -42.99 -5.97 23.16
C ASN A 745 -41.74 -6.46 23.90
N SER A 746 -41.30 -7.70 23.68
CA SER A 746 -40.07 -8.23 24.27
C SER A 746 -39.62 -9.48 23.50
N ALA A 747 -38.32 -9.61 23.27
CA ALA A 747 -37.66 -10.76 22.66
C ALA A 747 -36.79 -11.55 23.65
N GLN A 748 -36.97 -11.37 24.97
CA GLN A 748 -36.20 -12.10 25.99
C GLN A 748 -36.31 -13.62 25.89
N GLY A 749 -37.46 -14.14 25.42
CA GLY A 749 -37.68 -15.57 25.22
C GLY A 749 -37.09 -16.13 23.92
N MET A 750 -36.61 -15.28 23.01
CA MET A 750 -36.00 -15.72 21.75
C MET A 750 -34.54 -16.15 22.00
N THR A 751 -34.10 -17.20 21.31
CA THR A 751 -32.72 -17.69 21.39
C THR A 751 -32.15 -17.88 19.99
N GLY A 752 -30.87 -17.55 19.82
CA GLY A 752 -30.18 -17.76 18.55
C GLY A 752 -30.53 -16.74 17.45
N HIS A 753 -31.26 -15.68 17.77
CA HIS A 753 -31.63 -14.61 16.84
C HIS A 753 -30.47 -13.64 16.57
N ILE A 754 -30.62 -12.86 15.49
CA ILE A 754 -29.74 -11.75 15.15
C ILE A 754 -30.39 -10.47 15.68
N LEU A 755 -29.72 -9.77 16.58
CA LEU A 755 -30.14 -8.46 17.06
C LEU A 755 -29.44 -7.37 16.25
N VAL A 756 -30.20 -6.47 15.64
CA VAL A 756 -29.67 -5.31 14.92
C VAL A 756 -30.03 -4.05 15.69
N CYS A 757 -29.03 -3.36 16.23
CA CYS A 757 -29.17 -2.12 16.98
C CYS A 757 -28.99 -0.93 16.04
N LEU A 758 -30.02 -0.07 15.97
CA LEU A 758 -30.08 1.13 15.15
C LEU A 758 -30.23 2.37 16.04
N HIS A 759 -29.61 3.48 15.66
CA HIS A 759 -29.57 4.68 16.50
C HIS A 759 -30.81 5.58 16.35
N ARG A 760 -31.36 5.76 15.14
CA ARG A 760 -32.50 6.67 14.91
C ARG A 760 -33.61 6.05 14.06
N GLU A 761 -33.29 5.51 12.89
CA GLU A 761 -34.22 4.99 11.89
C GLU A 761 -33.68 3.73 11.16
N ALA A 762 -34.57 2.79 10.87
CA ALA A 762 -34.24 1.63 10.04
C ALA A 762 -34.13 2.01 8.55
N ILE A 763 -32.99 2.55 8.12
CA ILE A 763 -32.76 2.96 6.72
C ILE A 763 -31.98 1.87 5.96
N ASN A 764 -32.36 1.66 4.69
CA ASN A 764 -31.67 0.78 3.73
C ASN A 764 -31.54 -0.71 4.15
N MET A 765 -32.29 -1.22 5.11
CA MET A 765 -32.12 -2.60 5.64
C MET A 765 -32.39 -3.74 4.65
N PHE A 766 -32.96 -3.44 3.48
CA PHE A 766 -33.35 -4.43 2.48
C PHE A 766 -32.22 -5.38 2.11
N LYS A 767 -31.04 -4.87 1.74
CA LYS A 767 -29.91 -5.71 1.29
C LYS A 767 -29.39 -6.61 2.41
N PHE A 768 -29.34 -6.09 3.64
CA PHE A 768 -28.93 -6.87 4.80
C PHE A 768 -29.86 -8.07 5.03
N ILE A 769 -31.18 -7.84 5.07
CA ILE A 769 -32.19 -8.89 5.28
C ILE A 769 -32.21 -9.87 4.09
N TYR A 770 -32.22 -9.35 2.87
CA TYR A 770 -32.24 -10.14 1.64
C TYR A 770 -31.12 -11.19 1.60
N ASN A 771 -29.88 -10.82 1.97
CA ASN A 771 -28.76 -11.76 2.00
C ASN A 771 -28.89 -12.86 3.08
N LEU A 772 -29.61 -12.57 4.18
CA LEU A 772 -29.96 -13.52 5.24
C LEU A 772 -31.19 -14.37 4.92
N ARG A 773 -31.87 -14.08 3.80
CA ARG A 773 -33.01 -14.82 3.25
C ARG A 773 -32.71 -15.44 1.89
N SER A 774 -31.42 -15.70 1.64
CA SER A 774 -30.93 -16.34 0.42
C SER A 774 -31.44 -17.79 0.27
N PRO A 775 -31.76 -18.25 -0.96
CA PRO A 775 -32.25 -19.60 -1.23
C PRO A 775 -31.22 -20.70 -0.94
N HIS A 776 -29.94 -20.35 -0.83
CA HIS A 776 -28.87 -21.29 -0.47
C HIS A 776 -28.89 -21.68 1.02
N ILE A 777 -29.74 -21.05 1.82
CA ILE A 777 -29.93 -21.32 3.25
C ILE A 777 -31.10 -22.30 3.38
N LYS A 778 -30.93 -23.36 4.18
CA LYS A 778 -32.02 -24.30 4.47
C LYS A 778 -33.09 -23.59 5.32
N PRO A 779 -34.41 -23.86 5.12
CA PRO A 779 -35.48 -23.20 5.87
C PRO A 779 -35.29 -23.29 7.40
N ASP A 780 -34.95 -24.47 7.91
CA ASP A 780 -34.75 -24.72 9.35
C ASP A 780 -33.58 -23.93 9.95
N SER A 781 -32.64 -23.51 9.11
CA SER A 781 -31.45 -22.75 9.53
C SER A 781 -31.62 -21.23 9.46
N LEU A 782 -32.80 -20.75 9.05
CA LEU A 782 -33.13 -19.33 9.01
C LEU A 782 -33.19 -18.77 10.44
N GLN A 783 -32.38 -17.73 10.69
CA GLN A 783 -32.35 -17.02 11.96
C GLN A 783 -33.40 -15.91 11.98
N ASP A 784 -34.08 -15.76 13.11
CA ASP A 784 -34.94 -14.62 13.40
C ASP A 784 -34.10 -13.33 13.46
N ILE A 785 -34.61 -12.24 12.88
CA ILE A 785 -33.96 -10.93 12.88
C ILE A 785 -34.80 -9.98 13.72
N VAL A 786 -34.20 -9.39 14.75
CA VAL A 786 -34.86 -8.40 15.62
C VAL A 786 -34.19 -7.04 15.40
N LEU A 787 -34.96 -6.06 14.93
CA LEU A 787 -34.52 -4.68 14.72
C LEU A 787 -34.87 -3.85 15.95
N LEU A 788 -33.88 -3.36 16.69
CA LEU A 788 -34.05 -2.45 17.82
C LEU A 788 -33.81 -1.01 17.36
N CYS A 789 -34.84 -0.16 17.42
CA CYS A 789 -34.80 1.20 16.93
C CYS A 789 -35.77 2.09 17.72
N PRO A 790 -35.45 3.37 18.02
CA PRO A 790 -36.34 4.23 18.79
C PRO A 790 -37.59 4.64 18.02
N ASN A 791 -37.50 4.81 16.69
CA ASN A 791 -38.63 5.19 15.85
C ASN A 791 -39.12 4.01 15.02
N LYS A 792 -40.45 3.88 14.89
CA LYS A 792 -41.09 2.89 14.00
C LYS A 792 -40.63 3.09 12.54
N PRO A 793 -40.53 2.01 11.75
CA PRO A 793 -40.08 2.11 10.36
C PRO A 793 -41.04 2.97 9.54
N SER A 794 -40.50 3.85 8.70
CA SER A 794 -41.32 4.63 7.76
C SER A 794 -42.09 3.71 6.82
N GLN A 795 -43.26 4.14 6.34
CA GLN A 795 -44.12 3.33 5.46
C GLN A 795 -43.37 2.81 4.22
N LYS A 796 -42.43 3.60 3.68
CA LYS A 796 -41.58 3.21 2.54
C LYS A 796 -40.64 2.06 2.88
N VAL A 797 -40.03 2.07 4.06
CA VAL A 797 -39.14 1.00 4.54
C VAL A 797 -39.96 -0.24 4.88
N PHE A 798 -41.10 -0.05 5.56
CA PHE A 798 -42.00 -1.13 5.94
C PHE A 798 -42.44 -1.96 4.72
N GLN A 799 -42.83 -1.31 3.63
CA GLN A 799 -43.18 -1.95 2.36
C GLN A 799 -42.03 -2.73 1.69
N LEU A 800 -40.77 -2.49 2.07
CA LEU A 800 -39.61 -3.22 1.55
C LEU A 800 -39.26 -4.44 2.41
N ILE A 801 -39.67 -4.46 3.68
CA ILE A 801 -39.31 -5.51 4.63
C ILE A 801 -40.45 -6.48 4.94
N ASN A 802 -41.70 -6.06 4.74
CA ASN A 802 -42.90 -6.85 5.08
C ASN A 802 -43.08 -8.14 4.25
N THR A 803 -42.27 -8.34 3.21
CA THR A 803 -42.25 -9.55 2.39
C THR A 803 -41.35 -10.64 2.97
N PHE A 804 -40.45 -10.31 3.91
CA PHE A 804 -39.47 -11.26 4.43
C PHE A 804 -40.00 -12.00 5.68
N PRO A 805 -39.81 -13.33 5.76
CA PRO A 805 -40.22 -14.09 6.94
C PRO A 805 -39.29 -13.83 8.12
N ARG A 806 -39.83 -14.00 9.34
CA ARG A 806 -39.07 -14.01 10.61
C ARG A 806 -38.27 -12.72 10.85
N VAL A 807 -38.87 -11.57 10.55
CA VAL A 807 -38.31 -10.24 10.80
C VAL A 807 -39.21 -9.53 11.81
N TYR A 808 -38.61 -9.01 12.87
CA TYR A 808 -39.30 -8.39 13.99
C TYR A 808 -38.72 -7.01 14.30
N PHE A 809 -39.53 -6.15 14.92
CA PHE A 809 -39.17 -4.79 15.28
C PHE A 809 -39.48 -4.54 16.76
N ILE A 810 -38.54 -3.94 17.50
CA ILE A 810 -38.73 -3.51 18.89
C ILE A 810 -38.45 -2.01 18.98
N GLU A 811 -39.42 -1.29 19.53
CA GLU A 811 -39.27 0.12 19.86
C GLU A 811 -38.43 0.25 21.15
N GLY A 812 -37.27 0.89 21.01
CA GLY A 812 -36.32 1.08 22.12
C GLY A 812 -35.00 1.71 21.66
N ASN A 813 -34.26 2.29 22.60
CA ASN A 813 -32.97 2.93 22.36
C ASN A 813 -31.83 1.96 22.69
N CYS A 814 -30.96 1.69 21.72
CA CYS A 814 -29.83 0.77 21.92
C CYS A 814 -28.80 1.24 22.97
N ARG A 815 -28.83 2.51 23.38
CA ARG A 815 -27.99 3.04 24.47
C ARG A 815 -28.53 2.68 25.86
N GLN A 816 -29.81 2.31 25.96
CA GLN A 816 -30.42 1.95 27.22
C GLN A 816 -30.26 0.44 27.46
N PRO A 817 -29.67 0.01 28.60
CA PRO A 817 -29.45 -1.41 28.86
C PRO A 817 -30.76 -2.19 29.01
N GLU A 818 -31.82 -1.55 29.49
CA GLU A 818 -33.15 -2.15 29.64
C GLU A 818 -33.74 -2.56 28.29
N ASP A 819 -33.61 -1.70 27.27
CA ASP A 819 -34.08 -1.97 25.91
C ASP A 819 -33.27 -3.06 25.22
N LEU A 820 -31.96 -3.15 25.48
CA LEU A 820 -31.13 -4.26 25.00
C LEU A 820 -31.53 -5.60 25.63
N VAL A 821 -31.84 -5.60 26.93
CA VAL A 821 -32.35 -6.79 27.62
C VAL A 821 -33.73 -7.17 27.07
N LYS A 822 -34.63 -6.21 26.89
CA LYS A 822 -35.93 -6.38 26.22
C LYS A 822 -35.77 -6.95 24.81
N ALA A 823 -34.75 -6.55 24.07
CA ALA A 823 -34.45 -7.07 22.73
C ALA A 823 -33.75 -8.45 22.71
N GLY A 824 -33.55 -9.07 23.88
CA GLY A 824 -32.94 -10.40 23.98
C GLY A 824 -31.43 -10.40 23.69
N ALA A 825 -30.71 -9.31 23.98
CA ALA A 825 -29.26 -9.22 23.70
C ALA A 825 -28.44 -10.34 24.35
N LYS A 826 -28.86 -10.85 25.51
CA LYS A 826 -28.17 -11.95 26.22
C LYS A 826 -28.31 -13.31 25.53
N THR A 827 -29.39 -13.53 24.81
CA THR A 827 -29.73 -14.81 24.14
C THR A 827 -29.51 -14.76 22.63
N ALA A 828 -29.18 -13.57 22.09
CA ALA A 828 -28.84 -13.36 20.70
C ALA A 828 -27.57 -14.12 20.31
N LYS A 829 -27.56 -14.71 19.11
CA LYS A 829 -26.37 -15.35 18.54
C LYS A 829 -25.31 -14.32 18.14
N GLN A 830 -25.78 -13.16 17.66
CA GLN A 830 -24.96 -12.08 17.17
C GLN A 830 -25.70 -10.76 17.29
N ILE A 831 -24.95 -9.72 17.64
CA ILE A 831 -25.44 -8.35 17.73
C ILE A 831 -24.72 -7.54 16.63
N VAL A 832 -25.48 -6.79 15.86
CA VAL A 832 -24.99 -5.91 14.80
C VAL A 832 -25.35 -4.48 15.16
N VAL A 833 -24.35 -3.64 15.39
CA VAL A 833 -24.55 -2.21 15.64
C VAL A 833 -24.36 -1.47 14.33
N MET A 834 -25.38 -0.74 13.90
CA MET A 834 -25.34 0.06 12.67
C MET A 834 -25.59 1.53 13.00
N SER A 835 -24.70 2.41 12.53
CA SER A 835 -24.92 3.85 12.54
C SER A 835 -25.41 4.32 11.17
N GLU A 836 -26.43 5.17 11.15
CA GLU A 836 -27.03 5.75 9.92
C GLU A 836 -26.25 6.95 9.38
N LYS A 837 -25.58 7.68 10.27
CA LYS A 837 -24.64 8.75 9.93
C LYS A 837 -23.27 8.34 10.43
N GLU A 838 -22.27 8.40 9.56
CA GLU A 838 -20.91 8.65 10.05
C GLU A 838 -21.00 9.99 10.78
N CYS A 839 -20.74 10.01 12.09
CA CYS A 839 -20.95 11.18 12.93
C CYS A 839 -20.06 12.33 12.43
N LEU A 840 -20.61 13.19 11.56
CA LEU A 840 -19.97 14.35 10.95
C LEU A 840 -20.19 15.62 11.79
N ASP A 841 -20.04 15.53 13.11
CA ASP A 841 -19.92 16.75 13.92
C ASP A 841 -18.42 17.03 14.08
N GLU A 842 -17.95 18.09 13.41
CA GLU A 842 -16.55 18.54 13.25
C GLU A 842 -15.79 18.82 14.57
N TYR A 843 -16.41 18.60 15.73
CA TYR A 843 -15.81 18.83 17.05
C TYR A 843 -15.56 17.57 17.88
N GLU A 844 -15.97 16.38 17.43
CA GLU A 844 -15.64 15.14 18.13
C GLU A 844 -14.73 14.25 17.26
N ARG A 845 -13.43 14.26 17.57
CA ARG A 845 -12.43 13.24 17.16
C ARG A 845 -12.73 11.84 17.70
N ASN A 846 -13.98 11.54 18.05
CA ASN A 846 -14.43 10.23 18.49
C ASN A 846 -15.43 9.72 17.45
N SER A 847 -14.95 9.43 16.24
CA SER A 847 -15.75 8.88 15.13
C SER A 847 -16.45 7.54 15.46
N ASP A 848 -16.11 6.93 16.60
CA ASP A 848 -16.73 5.72 17.16
C ASP A 848 -17.42 5.95 18.53
N SER A 849 -17.72 7.19 18.94
CA SER A 849 -18.39 7.43 20.25
C SER A 849 -19.76 6.74 20.46
N PRO A 850 -20.48 6.26 19.42
CA PRO A 850 -21.66 5.41 19.62
C PRO A 850 -21.40 3.91 19.87
N ALA A 851 -20.15 3.42 19.73
CA ALA A 851 -19.82 1.99 19.79
C ALA A 851 -19.67 1.43 21.21
#